data_AF-A0A923UVB0-F1
#
_entry.id   AF-A0A923UVB0-F1
#
_cell.length_a   1.000
_cell.length_b   1.000
_cell.length_c   1.000
_cell.angle_alpha   90.00
_cell.angle_beta   90.00
_cell.angle_gamma   90.00
#
_symmetry.space_group_name_H-M   'P 1'
#
loop_
_entity.id
_entity.type
_entity.pdbx_description
1 polymer ?
#
loop_
_entity_poly.entity_id
_entity_poly.type
_entity_poly.pdbx_seq_one_letter_code
_entity_poly.pdbx_strand_id
1 'polypeptide(L)'
;MARAQDPAAGEASLNFLGADIGSVIKAIGHYTGTTFIIDPRIKGTISVVSEKPVSKRQAFQLLTSALRLQGYTVVTGDGFTKVVPEADAKLQAGPTQAGAVRGDQIATQIFRLNYESANNLVAVLRPLISPNNTINANVGNNSLVITDYADNLRRLGKIIAALDSPAVGDLDVVPIRHAIASDIAGMVNRLLESAATAPGGDSGRVSLLADSRTNSVIVRAPSSARANLAKSLIAKLDQPTAQPGNVHVVHLKNAEATKLAQTLRSVVSNDTSAPAQPTQGQNQQTQQQGGSSPGGMTPPPSTPNQSAPLSSGGAGGFIQADAATNTLIITSSEAVYRNLRSVIDLLDVRRAQVYVESLIVEVSANKAAEFGIQWLGATGDPNSAYRIGAGTSFATGTPNNLLTLGAGIAGKSAAALPGAGLSIGIFRQINGKLGLGALAHALETDANANILSMPNLITLDNEEAKIIVGQNVPFITGQYTTQASGGGAGVNPFQTIERKDVGLSLRVRPQISEGGTVKMAIYQETSSVQDTANAAGIITSKRSIDTNVLVDDGQIIVLGGLIEDTVQNGEEKVRGLGDIPIIGNLFKYQNRKRVKTNLMVFLRPTVVRSNDQSVNLAGDRYDLIRNVELNSQPAHTAVLPDVDGPILPPLQNGQPVGGSLLRSPPLPLQNQQQNQPQSPQQQSMQQQSLQSSPLRTPPMKSSPDMSGEKPVN
;
A
#
# COMPACT_ATOMS: atom_id res chain seq x y z
N MET A 1 11.95 90.42 -71.76
CA MET A 1 12.27 91.63 -70.98
C MET A 1 10.96 92.29 -70.58
N ALA A 2 10.74 92.51 -69.28
CA ALA A 2 9.73 93.42 -68.74
C ALA A 2 10.17 93.80 -67.32
N ARG A 3 10.26 95.10 -67.06
CA ARG A 3 10.78 95.74 -65.84
C ARG A 3 9.64 96.57 -65.25
N ALA A 4 9.40 96.47 -63.96
CA ALA A 4 8.73 97.50 -63.17
C ALA A 4 9.21 97.38 -61.72
N GLN A 5 9.90 98.42 -61.28
CA GLN A 5 10.52 98.56 -59.97
C GLN A 5 10.02 99.88 -59.42
N ASP A 6 9.30 99.84 -58.30
CA ASP A 6 8.93 101.01 -57.53
C ASP A 6 9.81 101.05 -56.26
N PRO A 7 10.78 101.98 -56.15
CA PRO A 7 11.85 101.89 -55.15
C PRO A 7 11.48 102.41 -53.74
N ALA A 8 10.20 102.53 -53.36
CA ALA A 8 9.81 103.07 -52.05
C ALA A 8 9.13 102.08 -51.06
N ALA A 9 8.77 100.85 -51.46
CA ALA A 9 8.01 99.93 -50.59
C ALA A 9 8.60 98.52 -50.42
N GLY A 10 9.76 98.18 -50.99
CA GLY A 10 10.40 96.86 -50.78
C GLY A 10 9.56 95.65 -51.24
N GLU A 11 8.63 95.88 -52.15
CA GLU A 11 7.70 94.90 -52.74
C GLU A 11 7.88 94.88 -54.28
N ALA A 12 7.77 93.69 -54.88
CA ALA A 12 7.90 93.50 -56.33
C ALA A 12 6.85 92.50 -56.81
N SER A 13 6.28 92.69 -58.00
CA SER A 13 5.48 91.66 -58.67
C SER A 13 6.41 90.68 -59.37
N LEU A 14 6.20 89.38 -59.13
CA LEU A 14 6.93 88.30 -59.80
C LEU A 14 6.05 87.74 -60.92
N ASN A 15 6.48 87.85 -62.17
CA ASN A 15 5.80 87.23 -63.30
C ASN A 15 6.83 86.49 -64.18
N PHE A 16 7.03 85.22 -63.88
CA PHE A 16 7.87 84.31 -64.64
C PHE A 16 6.96 83.23 -65.24
N LEU A 17 6.87 83.17 -66.56
CA LEU A 17 6.11 82.16 -67.29
C LEU A 17 7.10 81.33 -68.13
N GLY A 18 7.24 80.05 -67.80
CA GLY A 18 8.17 79.16 -68.50
C GLY A 18 9.63 79.62 -68.48
N ALA A 19 10.04 80.37 -67.44
CA ALA A 19 11.39 80.91 -67.35
C ALA A 19 12.38 79.85 -66.87
N ASP A 20 13.60 79.88 -67.39
CA ASP A 20 14.68 79.00 -66.95
C ASP A 20 14.95 79.17 -65.44
N ILE A 21 15.05 78.06 -64.72
CA ILE A 21 15.22 78.05 -63.25
C ILE A 21 16.42 78.89 -62.81
N GLY A 22 17.55 78.81 -63.53
CA GLY A 22 18.75 79.58 -63.19
C GLY A 22 18.53 81.09 -63.35
N SER A 23 17.73 81.49 -64.34
CA SER A 23 17.37 82.90 -64.56
C SER A 23 16.45 83.44 -63.47
N VAL A 24 15.49 82.63 -63.00
CA VAL A 24 14.58 83.02 -61.92
C VAL A 24 15.32 83.10 -60.58
N ILE A 25 16.20 82.14 -60.27
CA ILE A 25 17.04 82.18 -59.07
C ILE A 25 17.92 83.42 -59.06
N LYS A 26 18.53 83.77 -60.20
CA LYS A 26 19.37 84.98 -60.32
C LYS A 26 18.56 86.27 -60.13
N ALA A 27 17.35 86.34 -60.70
CA ALA A 27 16.46 87.49 -60.56
C ALA A 27 15.97 87.67 -59.12
N ILE A 28 15.56 86.58 -58.47
CA ILE A 28 15.11 86.61 -57.08
C ILE A 28 16.30 86.84 -56.14
N GLY A 29 17.47 86.28 -56.41
CA GLY A 29 18.70 86.55 -55.65
C GLY A 29 19.12 88.02 -55.67
N HIS A 30 18.99 88.69 -56.82
CA HIS A 30 19.20 90.13 -56.91
C HIS A 30 18.16 90.93 -56.11
N TYR A 31 16.91 90.46 -56.07
CA TYR A 31 15.83 91.12 -55.33
C TYR A 31 15.95 90.91 -53.80
N THR A 32 16.31 89.70 -53.37
CA THR A 32 16.44 89.34 -51.95
C THR A 32 17.79 89.73 -51.37
N GLY A 33 18.79 90.03 -52.21
CA GLY A 33 20.18 90.28 -51.79
C GLY A 33 20.89 89.01 -51.33
N THR A 34 20.43 87.84 -51.78
CA THR A 34 20.94 86.54 -51.35
C THR A 34 21.83 85.93 -52.43
N THR A 35 23.05 85.56 -52.05
CA THR A 35 23.96 84.84 -52.95
C THR A 35 23.50 83.40 -53.08
N PHE A 36 23.07 83.00 -54.28
CA PHE A 36 22.73 81.62 -54.60
C PHE A 36 23.88 80.90 -55.28
N ILE A 37 24.20 79.70 -54.79
CA ILE A 37 25.09 78.74 -55.47
C ILE A 37 24.19 77.70 -56.13
N ILE A 38 24.22 77.63 -57.45
CA ILE A 38 23.36 76.74 -58.25
C ILE A 38 24.18 75.51 -58.65
N ASP A 39 23.70 74.33 -58.33
CA ASP A 39 24.28 73.08 -58.82
C ASP A 39 24.09 72.95 -60.35
N PRO A 40 25.12 72.55 -61.13
CA PRO A 40 25.03 72.38 -62.59
C PRO A 40 23.94 71.41 -63.07
N ARG A 41 23.44 70.53 -62.18
CA ARG A 41 22.38 69.55 -62.48
C ARG A 41 20.98 70.16 -62.53
N ILE A 42 20.82 71.43 -62.15
CA ILE A 42 19.53 72.11 -62.16
C ILE A 42 19.20 72.53 -63.60
N LYS A 43 18.21 71.85 -64.20
CA LYS A 43 17.70 72.14 -65.54
C LYS A 43 16.18 72.15 -65.52
N GLY A 44 15.59 73.05 -66.28
CA GLY A 44 14.14 73.11 -66.44
C GLY A 44 13.61 74.54 -66.37
N THR A 45 12.30 74.64 -66.53
CA THR A 45 11.58 75.92 -66.52
C THR A 45 10.58 75.95 -65.37
N ILE A 46 10.47 77.07 -64.67
CA ILE A 46 9.45 77.29 -63.65
C ILE A 46 8.53 78.44 -64.04
N SER A 47 7.28 78.33 -63.62
CA SER A 47 6.29 79.39 -63.76
C SER A 47 5.87 79.86 -62.37
N VAL A 48 6.16 81.13 -62.06
CA VAL A 48 5.81 81.79 -60.79
C VAL A 48 5.12 83.10 -61.14
N VAL A 49 3.82 83.18 -60.88
CA VAL A 49 3.00 84.38 -61.13
C VAL A 49 2.44 84.87 -59.82
N SER A 50 2.59 86.16 -59.54
CA SER A 50 1.98 86.83 -58.41
C SER A 50 1.29 88.11 -58.84
N GLU A 51 -0.04 88.13 -58.70
CA GLU A 51 -0.89 89.28 -59.01
C GLU A 51 -0.79 90.41 -57.97
N LYS A 52 -0.29 90.09 -56.77
CA LYS A 52 -0.06 91.05 -55.68
C LYS A 52 1.44 91.32 -55.54
N PRO A 53 1.85 92.54 -55.13
CA PRO A 53 3.23 92.80 -54.78
C PRO A 53 3.69 91.85 -53.66
N VAL A 54 4.83 91.18 -53.84
CA VAL A 54 5.39 90.27 -52.85
C VAL A 54 6.63 90.88 -52.18
N SER A 55 6.65 90.77 -50.85
CA SER A 55 7.81 91.15 -50.06
C SER A 55 9.00 90.24 -50.35
N LYS A 56 10.24 90.69 -50.04
CA LYS A 56 11.46 89.87 -50.18
C LYS A 56 11.35 88.48 -49.56
N ARG A 57 10.70 88.36 -48.40
CA ARG A 57 10.48 87.07 -47.71
C ARG A 57 9.48 86.17 -48.44
N GLN A 58 8.38 86.74 -48.93
CA GLN A 58 7.40 85.98 -49.71
C GLN A 58 7.95 85.56 -51.06
N ALA A 59 8.75 86.41 -51.71
CA ALA A 59 9.44 86.08 -52.96
C ALA A 59 10.40 84.89 -52.78
N PHE A 60 11.16 84.88 -51.67
CA PHE A 60 12.02 83.74 -51.33
C PHE A 60 11.22 82.47 -51.04
N GLN A 61 10.10 82.57 -50.31
CA GLN A 61 9.21 81.43 -50.04
C GLN A 61 8.61 80.87 -51.33
N LEU A 62 8.09 81.73 -52.22
CA LEU A 62 7.55 81.32 -53.52
C LEU A 62 8.61 80.64 -54.39
N LEU A 63 9.85 81.12 -54.37
CA LEU A 63 10.97 80.45 -55.04
C LEU A 63 11.22 79.06 -54.44
N THR A 64 11.32 78.93 -53.12
CA THR A 64 11.56 77.64 -52.47
C THR A 64 10.42 76.65 -52.73
N SER A 65 9.17 77.10 -52.72
CA SER A 65 8.01 76.27 -53.05
C SER A 65 7.99 75.86 -54.53
N ALA A 66 8.36 76.77 -55.44
CA ALA A 66 8.44 76.46 -56.88
C ALA A 66 9.59 75.50 -57.20
N LEU A 67 10.73 75.65 -56.53
CA LEU A 67 11.86 74.71 -56.64
C LEU A 67 11.48 73.32 -56.12
N ARG A 68 10.72 73.26 -55.01
CA ARG A 68 10.21 72.02 -54.44
C ARG A 68 9.33 71.23 -55.42
N LEU A 69 8.47 71.91 -56.18
CA LEU A 69 7.65 71.26 -57.22
C LEU A 69 8.49 70.60 -58.33
N GLN A 70 9.71 71.08 -58.56
CA GLN A 70 10.65 70.53 -59.54
C GLN A 70 11.69 69.58 -58.93
N GLY A 71 11.53 69.19 -57.65
CA GLY A 71 12.45 68.26 -56.96
C GLY A 71 13.79 68.87 -56.53
N TYR A 72 13.88 70.20 -56.51
CA TYR A 72 15.04 70.93 -56.01
C TYR A 72 14.72 71.58 -54.67
N THR A 73 15.73 71.69 -53.82
CA THR A 73 15.57 72.32 -52.52
C THR A 73 16.74 73.22 -52.22
N VAL A 74 16.54 74.07 -51.22
CA VAL A 74 17.44 75.12 -50.85
C VAL A 74 18.05 74.81 -49.50
N VAL A 75 19.37 74.73 -49.45
CA VAL A 75 20.14 74.55 -48.22
C VAL A 75 20.83 75.87 -47.92
N THR A 76 20.36 76.54 -46.86
CA THR A 76 20.95 77.80 -46.40
C THR A 76 22.22 77.51 -45.61
N GLY A 77 23.35 78.08 -46.01
CA GLY A 77 24.60 78.09 -45.25
C GLY A 77 24.95 79.50 -44.76
N ASP A 78 26.07 79.64 -44.04
CA ASP A 78 26.52 80.93 -43.54
C ASP A 78 26.91 81.87 -44.70
N GLY A 79 26.04 82.84 -45.01
CA GLY A 79 26.29 83.88 -46.01
C GLY A 79 26.02 83.51 -47.47
N PHE A 80 25.63 82.27 -47.78
CA PHE A 80 25.21 81.85 -49.13
C PHE A 80 24.14 80.76 -49.05
N THR A 81 23.40 80.59 -50.14
CA THR A 81 22.28 79.66 -50.23
C THR A 81 22.49 78.71 -51.39
N LYS A 82 22.65 77.42 -51.12
CA LYS A 82 22.86 76.39 -52.15
C LYS A 82 21.53 75.88 -52.65
N VAL A 83 21.35 75.79 -53.96
CA VAL A 83 20.24 75.08 -54.58
C VAL A 83 20.76 73.73 -55.05
N VAL A 84 20.20 72.65 -54.52
CA VAL A 84 20.64 71.28 -54.76
C VAL A 84 19.43 70.37 -55.02
N PRO A 85 19.62 69.22 -55.69
CA PRO A 85 18.59 68.18 -55.74
C PRO A 85 18.18 67.73 -54.33
N GLU A 86 16.89 67.40 -54.13
CA GLU A 86 16.35 66.99 -52.82
C GLU A 86 17.08 65.78 -52.20
N ALA A 87 17.58 64.86 -53.04
CA ALA A 87 18.33 63.70 -52.59
C ALA A 87 19.65 64.08 -51.88
N ASP A 88 20.38 65.06 -52.42
CA ASP A 88 21.68 65.50 -51.90
C ASP A 88 21.53 66.42 -50.68
N ALA A 89 20.40 67.12 -50.58
CA ALA A 89 20.09 68.00 -49.46
C ALA A 89 20.03 67.28 -48.11
N LYS A 90 19.69 65.98 -48.09
CA LYS A 90 19.62 65.18 -46.85
C LYS A 90 20.98 65.00 -46.17
N LEU A 91 22.05 65.01 -46.95
CA LEU A 91 23.43 64.87 -46.47
C LEU A 91 24.05 66.21 -46.08
N GLN A 92 23.51 67.32 -46.59
CA GLN A 92 24.02 68.67 -46.38
C GLN A 92 23.14 69.53 -45.46
N ALA A 93 21.96 69.04 -45.07
CA ALA A 93 21.09 69.71 -44.12
C ALA A 93 21.82 69.91 -42.78
N GLY A 94 21.89 71.16 -42.33
CA GLY A 94 22.60 71.52 -41.11
C GLY A 94 22.04 70.81 -39.86
N PRO A 95 22.87 70.61 -38.83
CA PRO A 95 22.47 69.91 -37.61
C PRO A 95 21.38 70.66 -36.84
N THR A 96 20.34 69.90 -36.49
CA THR A 96 19.33 70.10 -35.43
C THR A 96 19.35 71.45 -34.69
N GLN A 97 18.56 72.42 -35.13
CA GLN A 97 18.18 73.55 -34.29
C GLN A 97 16.85 73.24 -33.58
N ALA A 98 16.84 73.32 -32.25
CA ALA A 98 15.62 73.25 -31.43
C ALA A 98 14.77 74.54 -31.51
N GLY A 99 15.17 75.51 -32.34
CA GLY A 99 14.42 76.72 -32.66
C GLY A 99 13.50 76.50 -33.86
N ALA A 100 12.40 77.24 -33.93
CA ALA A 100 11.38 77.12 -34.97
C ALA A 100 11.96 77.36 -36.37
N VAL A 101 12.36 76.28 -37.07
CA VAL A 101 12.63 76.30 -38.50
C VAL A 101 11.32 76.65 -39.21
N ARG A 102 11.35 77.65 -40.09
CA ARG A 102 10.17 78.19 -40.78
C ARG A 102 10.37 78.09 -42.29
N GLY A 103 9.38 77.55 -42.99
CA GLY A 103 9.31 77.51 -44.45
C GLY A 103 9.66 76.15 -45.06
N ASP A 104 9.94 76.14 -46.37
CA ASP A 104 10.16 74.95 -47.19
C ASP A 104 11.60 74.39 -47.13
N GLN A 105 12.29 74.53 -45.99
CA GLN A 105 13.62 73.94 -45.78
C GLN A 105 13.51 72.52 -45.21
N ILE A 106 14.42 71.64 -45.62
CA ILE A 106 14.53 70.29 -45.06
C ILE A 106 15.30 70.36 -43.74
N ALA A 107 14.72 69.79 -42.69
CA ALA A 107 15.34 69.67 -41.39
C ALA A 107 15.16 68.26 -40.83
N THR A 108 16.01 67.88 -39.88
CA THR A 108 15.87 66.63 -39.12
C THR A 108 15.50 66.97 -37.68
N GLN A 109 14.40 66.41 -37.18
CA GLN A 109 13.91 66.63 -35.81
C GLN A 109 13.71 65.29 -35.08
N ILE A 110 14.04 65.29 -33.79
CA ILE A 110 13.86 64.14 -32.89
C ILE A 110 12.62 64.37 -32.02
N PHE A 111 11.66 63.46 -32.06
CA PHE A 111 10.48 63.43 -31.20
C PHE A 111 10.64 62.33 -30.16
N ARG A 112 10.49 62.65 -28.87
CA ARG A 112 10.49 61.66 -27.78
C ARG A 112 9.04 61.33 -27.40
N LEU A 113 8.76 60.04 -27.20
CA LEU A 113 7.42 59.52 -26.87
C LEU A 113 7.42 58.97 -25.44
N ASN A 114 6.36 59.21 -24.69
CA ASN A 114 6.26 58.82 -23.27
C ASN A 114 5.42 57.55 -23.05
N TYR A 115 4.35 57.38 -23.82
CA TYR A 115 3.32 56.36 -23.60
C TYR A 115 3.22 55.39 -24.77
N GLU A 116 3.31 55.88 -26.01
CA GLU A 116 3.25 55.05 -27.21
C GLU A 116 4.62 54.58 -27.71
N SER A 117 4.64 53.42 -28.36
CA SER A 117 5.84 52.84 -28.94
C SER A 117 6.23 53.54 -30.24
N ALA A 118 7.51 53.94 -30.36
CA ALA A 118 8.05 54.53 -31.59
C ALA A 118 7.84 53.63 -32.82
N ASN A 119 7.96 52.30 -32.67
CA ASN A 119 7.73 51.37 -33.78
C ASN A 119 6.28 51.36 -34.27
N ASN A 120 5.32 51.48 -33.35
CA ASN A 120 3.90 51.51 -33.70
C ASN A 120 3.55 52.79 -34.49
N LEU A 121 4.14 53.93 -34.09
CA LEU A 121 3.91 55.20 -34.77
C LEU A 121 4.58 55.29 -36.15
N VAL A 122 5.69 54.59 -36.41
CA VAL A 122 6.31 54.57 -37.75
C VAL A 122 5.32 54.10 -38.82
N ALA A 123 4.55 53.05 -38.54
CA ALA A 123 3.58 52.51 -39.50
C ALA A 123 2.47 53.52 -39.83
N VAL A 124 2.01 54.29 -38.84
CA VAL A 124 0.95 55.29 -38.98
C VAL A 124 1.46 56.57 -39.65
N LEU A 125 2.70 56.97 -39.36
CA LEU A 125 3.26 58.25 -39.82
C LEU A 125 3.94 58.17 -41.19
N ARG A 126 4.37 56.98 -41.64
CA ARG A 126 5.09 56.80 -42.93
C ARG A 126 4.33 57.33 -44.16
N PRO A 127 3.00 57.17 -44.30
CA PRO A 127 2.26 57.74 -45.44
C PRO A 127 2.17 59.27 -45.42
N LEU A 128 2.43 59.91 -44.29
CA LEU A 128 2.30 61.36 -44.09
C LEU A 128 3.63 62.11 -44.32
N ILE A 129 4.70 61.38 -44.61
CA ILE A 129 6.05 61.91 -44.88
C ILE A 129 6.27 61.97 -46.39
N SER A 130 7.03 62.95 -46.87
CA SER A 130 7.35 63.08 -48.29
C SER A 130 8.02 61.77 -48.82
N PRO A 131 7.68 61.27 -50.03
CA PRO A 131 8.09 59.92 -50.48
C PRO A 131 9.59 59.62 -50.47
N ASN A 132 10.42 60.66 -50.57
CA ASN A 132 11.87 60.52 -50.58
C ASN A 132 12.50 60.64 -49.18
N ASN A 133 11.74 61.00 -48.16
CA ASN A 133 12.25 61.36 -46.84
C ASN A 133 12.20 60.18 -45.83
N THR A 134 13.14 60.18 -44.88
CA THR A 134 13.34 59.03 -43.96
C THR A 134 12.73 59.27 -42.59
N ILE A 135 12.14 58.22 -42.03
CA ILE A 135 11.69 58.10 -40.64
C ILE A 135 12.36 56.89 -40.01
N ASN A 136 13.00 57.09 -38.86
CA ASN A 136 13.62 56.02 -38.09
C ASN A 136 13.12 56.07 -36.64
N ALA A 137 12.72 54.91 -36.11
CA ALA A 137 12.44 54.74 -34.69
C ALA A 137 13.69 54.22 -33.98
N ASN A 138 14.10 54.91 -32.92
CA ASN A 138 15.06 54.40 -31.96
C ASN A 138 14.30 53.84 -30.75
N VAL A 139 14.34 52.51 -30.64
CA VAL A 139 13.65 51.76 -29.58
C VAL A 139 14.28 52.01 -28.21
N GLY A 140 15.60 52.26 -28.15
CA GLY A 140 16.34 52.35 -26.89
C GLY A 140 15.96 53.57 -26.03
N ASN A 141 15.57 54.67 -26.66
CA ASN A 141 15.12 55.89 -25.97
C ASN A 141 13.69 56.31 -26.40
N ASN A 142 12.95 55.38 -27.00
CA ASN A 142 11.60 55.56 -27.52
C ASN A 142 11.43 56.91 -28.27
N SER A 143 12.32 57.16 -29.25
CA SER A 143 12.30 58.40 -30.03
C SER A 143 12.20 58.16 -31.53
N LEU A 144 11.54 59.09 -32.21
CA LEU A 144 11.38 59.13 -33.66
C LEU A 144 12.30 60.21 -34.23
N VAL A 145 13.19 59.81 -35.13
CA VAL A 145 14.02 60.73 -35.91
C VAL A 145 13.37 60.88 -37.29
N ILE A 146 12.87 62.08 -37.58
CA ILE A 146 12.15 62.38 -38.82
C ILE A 146 12.91 63.49 -39.57
N THR A 147 13.21 63.25 -40.84
CA THR A 147 13.79 64.24 -41.74
C THR A 147 12.72 64.64 -42.76
N ASP A 148 12.22 65.88 -42.72
CA ASP A 148 11.25 66.38 -43.71
C ASP A 148 11.27 67.90 -43.78
N TYR A 149 10.42 68.49 -44.62
CA TYR A 149 10.21 69.93 -44.67
C TYR A 149 9.71 70.46 -43.32
N ALA A 150 10.19 71.64 -42.90
CA ALA A 150 9.87 72.21 -41.60
C ALA A 150 8.35 72.40 -41.36
N ASP A 151 7.58 72.68 -42.42
CA ASP A 151 6.13 72.77 -42.34
C ASP A 151 5.46 71.42 -42.06
N ASN A 152 5.97 70.33 -42.64
CA ASN A 152 5.46 68.99 -42.39
C ASN A 152 5.87 68.47 -41.00
N LEU A 153 7.08 68.76 -40.55
CA LEU A 153 7.53 68.40 -39.19
C LEU A 153 6.66 69.01 -38.09
N ARG A 154 6.19 70.25 -38.27
CA ARG A 154 5.24 70.89 -37.33
C ARG A 154 3.88 70.20 -37.33
N ARG A 155 3.40 69.75 -38.50
CA ARG A 155 2.16 68.98 -38.62
C ARG A 155 2.31 67.62 -37.95
N LEU A 156 3.38 66.89 -38.23
CA LEU A 156 3.68 65.58 -37.64
C LEU A 156 3.84 65.66 -36.13
N GLY A 157 4.50 66.70 -35.60
CA GLY A 157 4.64 66.91 -34.16
C GLY A 157 3.30 67.04 -33.42
N LYS A 158 2.30 67.69 -34.02
CA LYS A 158 0.94 67.76 -33.45
C LYS A 158 0.23 66.41 -33.45
N ILE A 159 0.42 65.60 -34.51
CA ILE A 159 -0.17 64.26 -34.61
C ILE A 159 0.47 63.33 -33.58
N ILE A 160 1.79 63.36 -33.45
CA ILE A 160 2.54 62.59 -32.47
C ILE A 160 2.06 62.92 -31.05
N ALA A 161 1.95 64.20 -30.70
CA ALA A 161 1.47 64.62 -29.39
C ALA A 161 0.01 64.20 -29.09
N ALA A 162 -0.84 64.08 -30.11
CA ALA A 162 -2.22 63.61 -29.94
C ALA A 162 -2.32 62.07 -29.79
N LEU A 163 -1.37 61.33 -30.38
CA LEU A 163 -1.34 59.86 -30.29
C LEU A 163 -0.59 59.37 -29.04
N ASP A 164 0.37 60.13 -28.50
CA ASP A 164 1.11 59.81 -27.28
C ASP A 164 0.27 60.08 -26.01
N SER A 165 -0.78 59.29 -25.82
CA SER A 165 -1.73 59.39 -24.68
C SER A 165 -1.53 58.23 -23.68
N PRO A 166 -1.70 58.44 -22.35
CA PRO A 166 -1.55 57.38 -21.36
C PRO A 166 -2.60 56.26 -21.51
N ALA A 167 -2.14 55.03 -21.70
CA ALA A 167 -2.97 53.83 -21.62
C ALA A 167 -3.26 53.49 -20.15
N VAL A 168 -4.45 53.80 -19.65
CA VAL A 168 -4.87 53.44 -18.29
C VAL A 168 -5.25 51.96 -18.25
N GLY A 169 -4.38 51.12 -17.69
CA GLY A 169 -4.72 49.74 -17.30
C GLY A 169 -5.34 49.71 -15.91
N ASP A 170 -6.48 49.06 -15.75
CA ASP A 170 -7.18 48.89 -14.48
C ASP A 170 -6.62 47.66 -13.73
N LEU A 171 -6.32 47.82 -12.44
CA LEU A 171 -5.73 46.78 -11.58
C LEU A 171 -6.68 46.52 -10.41
N ASP A 172 -7.16 45.28 -10.28
CA ASP A 172 -8.08 44.90 -9.20
C ASP A 172 -7.67 43.59 -8.52
N VAL A 173 -8.08 43.41 -7.26
CA VAL A 173 -7.76 42.25 -6.43
C VAL A 173 -9.05 41.57 -5.98
N VAL A 174 -9.25 40.32 -6.41
CA VAL A 174 -10.45 39.53 -6.11
C VAL A 174 -10.12 38.41 -5.12
N PRO A 175 -10.65 38.43 -3.88
CA PRO A 175 -10.44 37.34 -2.92
C PRO A 175 -11.27 36.10 -3.31
N ILE A 176 -10.68 34.90 -3.18
CA ILE A 176 -11.31 33.61 -3.46
C ILE A 176 -11.67 32.90 -2.14
N ARG A 177 -12.91 32.42 -2.00
CA ARG A 177 -13.42 31.84 -0.74
C ARG A 177 -13.49 30.32 -0.71
N HIS A 178 -13.82 29.67 -1.82
CA HIS A 178 -14.08 28.22 -1.88
C HIS A 178 -13.00 27.47 -2.66
N ALA A 179 -12.45 28.07 -3.72
CA ALA A 179 -11.41 27.45 -4.55
C ALA A 179 -9.99 27.97 -4.23
N ILE A 180 -8.98 27.37 -4.90
CA ILE A 180 -7.58 27.79 -4.81
C ILE A 180 -7.30 28.84 -5.89
N ALA A 181 -6.74 29.99 -5.50
CA ALA A 181 -6.47 31.11 -6.40
C ALA A 181 -5.53 30.76 -7.57
N SER A 182 -4.55 29.87 -7.38
CA SER A 182 -3.65 29.40 -8.45
C SER A 182 -4.41 28.66 -9.55
N ASP A 183 -5.38 27.84 -9.18
CA ASP A 183 -6.13 26.99 -10.10
C ASP A 183 -7.13 27.82 -10.91
N ILE A 184 -7.82 28.75 -10.23
CA ILE A 184 -8.70 29.72 -10.89
C ILE A 184 -7.90 30.60 -11.84
N ALA A 185 -6.77 31.18 -11.42
CA ALA A 185 -5.96 32.03 -12.29
C ALA A 185 -5.52 31.28 -13.55
N GLY A 186 -5.06 30.02 -13.42
CA GLY A 186 -4.66 29.19 -14.55
C GLY A 186 -5.82 28.77 -15.47
N MET A 187 -7.01 28.53 -14.94
CA MET A 187 -8.20 28.23 -15.75
C MET A 187 -8.75 29.46 -16.47
N VAL A 188 -8.89 30.57 -15.75
CA VAL A 188 -9.41 31.84 -16.28
C VAL A 188 -8.46 32.41 -17.32
N ASN A 189 -7.14 32.36 -17.10
CA ASN A 189 -6.15 32.80 -18.11
C ASN A 189 -6.27 31.97 -19.41
N ARG A 190 -6.42 30.65 -19.31
CA ARG A 190 -6.67 29.78 -20.49
C ARG A 190 -7.97 30.12 -21.23
N LEU A 191 -9.04 30.44 -20.48
CA LEU A 191 -10.33 30.83 -21.06
C LEU A 191 -10.25 32.19 -21.78
N LEU A 192 -9.54 33.17 -21.20
CA LEU A 192 -9.41 34.52 -21.77
C LEU A 192 -8.35 34.65 -22.89
N GLU A 193 -7.34 33.77 -22.95
CA GLU A 193 -6.30 33.77 -24.00
C GLU A 193 -6.84 33.33 -25.37
N SER A 194 -8.05 32.76 -25.44
CA SER A 194 -8.58 32.07 -26.63
C SER A 194 -9.00 32.96 -27.82
N ALA A 195 -8.71 34.27 -27.82
CA ALA A 195 -9.28 35.20 -28.82
C ALA A 195 -8.29 36.12 -29.59
N ALA A 196 -6.97 35.95 -29.51
CA ALA A 196 -6.06 36.82 -30.28
C ALA A 196 -4.73 36.18 -30.69
N THR A 197 -4.74 35.33 -31.71
CA THR A 197 -3.54 34.95 -32.47
C THR A 197 -3.21 36.04 -33.50
N ALA A 198 -2.56 37.11 -33.06
CA ALA A 198 -1.83 38.03 -33.92
C ALA A 198 -0.46 38.34 -33.27
N PRO A 199 0.68 38.06 -33.91
CA PRO A 199 1.99 38.43 -33.40
C PRO A 199 2.14 39.96 -33.49
N GLY A 200 2.08 40.66 -32.36
CA GLY A 200 2.43 42.10 -32.31
C GLY A 200 1.54 43.03 -31.47
N GLY A 201 0.49 42.55 -30.81
CA GLY A 201 -0.39 43.41 -29.98
C GLY A 201 -0.45 42.99 -28.51
N ASP A 202 0.52 43.45 -27.71
CA ASP A 202 0.60 43.18 -26.25
C ASP A 202 -0.32 44.09 -25.40
N SER A 203 -0.94 45.09 -26.02
CA SER A 203 -1.74 46.13 -25.32
C SER A 203 -3.18 45.72 -24.99
N GLY A 204 -3.59 44.48 -25.28
CA GLY A 204 -4.97 44.02 -25.15
C GLY A 204 -5.23 42.89 -24.14
N ARG A 205 -4.19 42.25 -23.58
CA ARG A 205 -4.36 41.00 -22.82
C ARG A 205 -4.77 41.26 -21.37
N VAL A 206 -5.70 40.46 -20.86
CA VAL A 206 -6.03 40.45 -19.44
C VAL A 206 -5.03 39.51 -18.79
N SER A 207 -4.17 40.04 -17.92
CA SER A 207 -3.21 39.23 -17.17
C SER A 207 -3.79 38.95 -15.79
N LEU A 208 -3.88 37.67 -15.43
CA LEU A 208 -4.29 37.23 -14.10
C LEU A 208 -3.08 36.65 -13.35
N LEU A 209 -2.84 37.14 -12.14
CA LEU A 209 -1.78 36.67 -11.26
C LEU A 209 -2.41 36.18 -9.94
N ALA A 210 -2.06 34.98 -9.50
CA ALA A 210 -2.52 34.48 -8.21
C ALA A 210 -1.56 34.89 -7.08
N ASP A 211 -2.09 35.47 -6.01
CA ASP A 211 -1.40 35.59 -4.73
C ASP A 211 -1.85 34.43 -3.82
N SER A 212 -0.96 33.44 -3.66
CA SER A 212 -1.21 32.25 -2.84
C SER A 212 -1.28 32.58 -1.34
N ARG A 213 -0.64 33.65 -0.88
CA ARG A 213 -0.61 34.02 0.55
C ARG A 213 -1.96 34.56 1.03
N THR A 214 -2.64 35.32 0.18
CA THR A 214 -3.94 35.94 0.49
C THR A 214 -5.11 35.23 -0.19
N ASN A 215 -4.86 34.10 -0.86
CA ASN A 215 -5.81 33.37 -1.71
C ASN A 215 -6.63 34.32 -2.60
N SER A 216 -5.94 35.26 -3.28
CA SER A 216 -6.58 36.30 -4.09
C SER A 216 -6.03 36.28 -5.50
N VAL A 217 -6.87 36.61 -6.48
CA VAL A 217 -6.48 36.74 -7.89
C VAL A 217 -6.40 38.23 -8.24
N ILE A 218 -5.21 38.66 -8.64
CA ILE A 218 -4.94 40.00 -9.13
C ILE A 218 -5.24 40.02 -10.63
N VAL A 219 -6.15 40.89 -11.04
CA VAL A 219 -6.61 41.04 -12.43
C VAL A 219 -6.09 42.36 -12.98
N ARG A 220 -5.28 42.29 -14.03
CA ARG A 220 -4.82 43.46 -14.80
C ARG A 220 -5.49 43.44 -16.17
N ALA A 221 -6.29 44.45 -16.48
CA ALA A 221 -7.01 44.54 -17.74
C ALA A 221 -6.85 45.92 -18.40
N PRO A 222 -6.78 46.01 -19.74
CA PRO A 222 -6.68 47.28 -20.47
C PRO A 222 -8.01 48.05 -20.55
N SER A 223 -9.11 47.45 -20.10
CA SER A 223 -10.41 48.11 -20.01
C SER A 223 -11.21 47.58 -18.82
N SER A 224 -11.99 48.45 -18.19
CA SER A 224 -12.89 48.10 -17.08
C SER A 224 -13.94 47.05 -17.47
N ALA A 225 -14.37 47.03 -18.74
CA ALA A 225 -15.28 46.01 -19.27
C ALA A 225 -14.68 44.59 -19.20
N ARG A 226 -13.38 44.44 -19.54
CA ARG A 226 -12.69 43.15 -19.47
C ARG A 226 -12.38 42.73 -18.04
N ALA A 227 -12.08 43.69 -17.16
CA ALA A 227 -11.94 43.42 -15.72
C ALA A 227 -13.23 42.83 -15.12
N ASN A 228 -14.39 43.41 -15.47
CA ASN A 228 -15.69 42.93 -14.99
C ASN A 228 -16.06 41.54 -15.53
N LEU A 229 -15.70 41.25 -16.79
CA LEU A 229 -15.84 39.91 -17.36
C LEU A 229 -15.03 38.89 -16.53
N ALA A 230 -13.75 39.16 -16.31
CA ALA A 230 -12.88 38.28 -15.52
C ALA A 230 -13.43 38.04 -14.11
N LYS A 231 -13.91 39.08 -13.43
CA LYS A 231 -14.57 38.97 -12.11
C LYS A 231 -15.79 38.06 -12.15
N SER A 232 -16.65 38.19 -13.16
CA SER A 232 -17.85 37.36 -13.28
C SER A 232 -17.54 35.88 -13.50
N LEU A 233 -16.47 35.57 -14.24
CA LEU A 233 -15.99 34.20 -14.42
C LEU A 233 -15.39 33.64 -13.13
N ILE A 234 -14.58 34.44 -12.44
CA ILE A 234 -14.02 34.07 -11.13
C ILE A 234 -15.15 33.74 -10.15
N ALA A 235 -16.19 34.59 -10.07
CA ALA A 235 -17.33 34.36 -9.19
C ALA A 235 -18.15 33.11 -9.55
N LYS A 236 -18.23 32.75 -10.85
CA LYS A 236 -18.89 31.51 -11.28
C LYS A 236 -18.08 30.26 -10.97
N LEU A 237 -16.76 30.37 -10.93
CA LEU A 237 -15.85 29.26 -10.62
C LEU A 237 -15.66 29.07 -9.10
N ASP A 238 -15.77 30.14 -8.31
CA ASP A 238 -15.68 30.12 -6.85
C ASP A 238 -17.02 29.73 -6.19
N GLN A 239 -17.55 28.56 -6.54
CA GLN A 239 -18.78 28.01 -5.94
C GLN A 239 -18.47 26.99 -4.83
N PRO A 240 -19.32 26.87 -3.79
CA PRO A 240 -19.17 25.84 -2.78
C PRO A 240 -19.47 24.46 -3.37
N THR A 241 -18.46 23.58 -3.41
CA THR A 241 -18.63 22.17 -3.79
C THR A 241 -19.23 21.38 -2.62
N ALA A 242 -20.26 20.59 -2.91
CA ALA A 242 -20.97 19.74 -1.93
C ALA A 242 -20.29 18.38 -1.69
N GLN A 243 -19.29 18.01 -2.49
CA GLN A 243 -18.58 16.73 -2.37
C GLN A 243 -17.31 16.88 -1.54
N PRO A 244 -17.12 16.06 -0.49
CA PRO A 244 -15.85 15.97 0.20
C PRO A 244 -14.78 15.53 -0.82
N GLY A 245 -13.54 15.98 -0.60
CA GLY A 245 -12.45 15.87 -1.57
C GLY A 245 -12.11 14.44 -2.03
N ASN A 246 -11.06 14.31 -2.83
CA ASN A 246 -10.63 13.06 -3.45
C ASN A 246 -10.29 11.89 -2.50
N VAL A 247 -10.52 12.01 -1.18
CA VAL A 247 -10.20 11.01 -0.15
C VAL A 247 -11.48 10.31 0.32
N HIS A 248 -11.51 8.99 0.17
CA HIS A 248 -12.59 8.11 0.59
C HIS A 248 -12.12 7.13 1.66
N VAL A 249 -12.93 6.91 2.69
CA VAL A 249 -12.65 5.92 3.75
C VAL A 249 -13.63 4.78 3.64
N VAL A 250 -13.12 3.56 3.44
CA VAL A 250 -13.91 2.34 3.29
C VAL A 250 -13.63 1.40 4.45
N HIS A 251 -14.67 1.05 5.20
CA HIS A 251 -14.60 0.06 6.27
C HIS A 251 -14.85 -1.33 5.68
N LEU A 252 -13.92 -2.26 5.94
CA LEU A 252 -14.03 -3.65 5.48
C LEU A 252 -14.74 -4.50 6.54
N LYS A 253 -15.61 -5.40 6.10
CA LYS A 253 -16.40 -6.27 6.99
C LYS A 253 -15.74 -7.63 7.22
N ASN A 254 -15.09 -8.19 6.20
CA ASN A 254 -14.58 -9.56 6.17
C ASN A 254 -13.10 -9.63 5.80
N ALA A 255 -12.64 -8.79 4.85
CA ALA A 255 -11.26 -8.80 4.37
C ALA A 255 -10.32 -7.98 5.28
N GLU A 256 -9.03 -8.33 5.26
CA GLU A 256 -7.97 -7.59 5.96
C GLU A 256 -7.48 -6.42 5.09
N ALA A 257 -7.53 -5.20 5.64
CA ALA A 257 -7.20 -3.97 4.91
C ALA A 257 -5.77 -3.96 4.34
N THR A 258 -4.79 -4.50 5.08
CA THR A 258 -3.37 -4.55 4.66
C THR A 258 -3.20 -5.37 3.38
N LYS A 259 -3.76 -6.59 3.33
CA LYS A 259 -3.72 -7.50 2.17
C LYS A 259 -4.52 -6.95 0.99
N LEU A 260 -5.68 -6.36 1.27
CA LEU A 260 -6.54 -5.80 0.22
C LEU A 260 -5.90 -4.55 -0.41
N ALA A 261 -5.28 -3.68 0.40
CA ALA A 261 -4.54 -2.51 -0.12
C ALA A 261 -3.37 -2.89 -1.02
N GLN A 262 -2.61 -3.94 -0.67
CA GLN A 262 -1.54 -4.46 -1.52
C GLN A 262 -2.07 -4.94 -2.87
N THR A 263 -3.20 -5.65 -2.86
CA THR A 263 -3.86 -6.16 -4.07
C THR A 263 -4.44 -5.04 -4.92
N LEU A 264 -5.10 -4.04 -4.32
CA LEU A 264 -5.63 -2.90 -5.09
C LEU A 264 -4.52 -2.02 -5.66
N ARG A 265 -3.40 -1.86 -4.93
CA ARG A 265 -2.26 -1.06 -5.41
C ARG A 265 -1.63 -1.69 -6.65
N SER A 266 -1.51 -3.03 -6.71
CA SER A 266 -0.99 -3.70 -7.91
C SER A 266 -1.92 -3.54 -9.12
N VAL A 267 -3.25 -3.53 -8.91
CA VAL A 267 -4.23 -3.27 -9.98
C VAL A 267 -4.10 -1.83 -10.51
N VAL A 268 -3.99 -0.85 -9.60
CA VAL A 268 -3.91 0.58 -9.96
C VAL A 268 -2.58 0.96 -10.61
N SER A 269 -1.47 0.38 -10.16
CA SER A 269 -0.15 0.63 -10.77
C SER A 269 0.00 0.03 -12.17
N ASN A 270 -0.76 -1.02 -12.49
CA ASN A 270 -0.74 -1.64 -13.82
C ASN A 270 -1.63 -0.92 -14.84
N ASP A 271 -2.58 -0.09 -14.39
CA ASP A 271 -3.45 0.70 -15.28
C ASP A 271 -2.74 1.94 -15.85
N THR A 272 -1.55 2.28 -15.33
CA THR A 272 -0.69 3.33 -15.92
C THR A 272 0.15 2.77 -17.06
N SER A 273 -0.48 2.50 -18.20
CA SER A 273 0.18 2.44 -19.50
C SER A 273 0.21 3.84 -20.12
N ALA A 274 1.14 4.69 -19.64
CA ALA A 274 1.50 5.95 -20.28
C ALA A 274 3.01 5.95 -20.59
N PRO A 275 3.44 6.40 -21.78
CA PRO A 275 4.77 6.15 -22.32
C PRO A 275 5.84 6.91 -21.54
N ALA A 276 6.86 6.18 -21.07
CA ALA A 276 8.04 6.76 -20.47
C ALA A 276 8.82 7.60 -21.51
N GLN A 277 8.96 8.89 -21.22
CA GLN A 277 9.84 9.80 -21.93
C GLN A 277 11.30 9.47 -21.54
N PRO A 278 12.23 9.28 -22.50
CA PRO A 278 13.59 8.87 -22.19
C PRO A 278 14.40 10.05 -21.64
N THR A 279 14.85 9.96 -20.40
CA THR A 279 15.88 10.84 -19.83
C THR A 279 17.27 10.21 -19.98
N GLN A 280 18.20 11.06 -20.40
CA GLN A 280 19.56 10.76 -20.86
C GLN A 280 20.41 10.04 -19.81
N GLY A 281 21.10 8.99 -20.25
CA GLY A 281 22.15 8.31 -19.51
C GLY A 281 23.42 9.16 -19.40
N GLN A 282 23.99 9.18 -18.19
CA GLN A 282 25.39 9.50 -17.98
C GLN A 282 26.13 8.26 -17.47
N ASN A 283 27.20 7.97 -18.18
CA ASN A 283 28.15 6.88 -18.00
C ASN A 283 28.91 7.01 -16.68
N GLN A 284 29.11 5.89 -15.96
CA GLN A 284 30.36 5.63 -15.24
C GLN A 284 30.82 4.17 -15.40
N GLN A 285 31.77 4.08 -16.32
CA GLN A 285 32.91 3.18 -16.48
C GLN A 285 33.20 2.15 -15.37
N THR A 286 33.19 0.88 -15.78
CA THR A 286 33.80 -0.26 -15.11
C THR A 286 35.31 -0.25 -15.28
N GLN A 287 36.05 -0.27 -14.16
CA GLN A 287 37.47 -0.62 -14.13
C GLN A 287 37.68 -1.95 -13.41
N GLN A 288 38.43 -2.79 -14.11
CA GLN A 288 38.89 -4.13 -13.81
C GLN A 288 40.12 -4.03 -12.91
N GLN A 289 40.17 -4.75 -11.78
CA GLN A 289 41.45 -5.13 -11.19
C GLN A 289 41.32 -6.40 -10.34
N GLY A 290 42.06 -7.44 -10.74
CA GLY A 290 42.44 -8.55 -9.89
C GLY A 290 43.73 -8.22 -9.13
N GLY A 291 43.86 -8.73 -7.91
CA GLY A 291 45.06 -8.61 -7.10
C GLY A 291 44.86 -9.11 -5.67
N SER A 292 45.60 -10.15 -5.31
CA SER A 292 45.59 -10.94 -4.07
C SER A 292 46.39 -10.32 -2.92
N SER A 293 45.88 -10.33 -1.68
CA SER A 293 46.52 -10.89 -0.47
C SER A 293 45.67 -10.65 0.80
N PRO A 294 45.86 -11.43 1.89
CA PRO A 294 44.86 -11.67 2.93
C PRO A 294 45.11 -10.90 4.24
N GLY A 295 44.04 -10.70 5.02
CA GLY A 295 44.17 -10.42 6.45
C GLY A 295 43.09 -9.52 7.05
N GLY A 296 42.18 -10.12 7.82
CA GLY A 296 41.84 -9.61 9.15
C GLY A 296 40.63 -8.66 9.33
N MET A 297 39.64 -9.19 10.06
CA MET A 297 38.71 -8.51 10.98
C MET A 297 37.50 -7.75 10.41
N THR A 298 36.38 -8.49 10.40
CA THR A 298 34.98 -8.07 10.35
C THR A 298 34.53 -7.30 11.61
N PRO A 299 33.62 -6.32 11.45
CA PRO A 299 32.46 -6.15 12.34
C PRO A 299 31.14 -6.54 11.64
N PRO A 300 30.05 -6.80 12.39
CA PRO A 300 28.91 -7.61 11.97
C PRO A 300 27.93 -6.90 11.02
N PRO A 301 27.13 -7.65 10.23
CA PRO A 301 26.11 -7.08 9.35
C PRO A 301 24.91 -6.59 10.16
N SER A 302 24.62 -5.28 10.07
CA SER A 302 23.34 -4.73 10.43
C SER A 302 22.29 -5.07 9.37
N THR A 303 21.09 -5.34 9.88
CA THR A 303 19.84 -5.70 9.21
C THR A 303 19.53 -4.88 7.95
N PRO A 304 19.00 -5.49 6.87
CA PRO A 304 18.42 -4.73 5.77
C PRO A 304 17.11 -4.11 6.27
N ASN A 305 17.18 -2.82 6.62
CA ASN A 305 16.00 -2.00 6.84
C ASN A 305 15.26 -1.88 5.50
N GLN A 306 14.24 -2.72 5.32
CA GLN A 306 13.28 -2.62 4.24
C GLN A 306 12.35 -1.44 4.51
N SER A 307 12.87 -0.21 4.38
CA SER A 307 12.04 0.92 3.99
C SER A 307 12.06 0.97 2.47
N ALA A 308 11.17 0.17 1.86
CA ALA A 308 10.83 0.31 0.47
C ALA A 308 10.43 1.78 0.22
N PRO A 309 11.03 2.46 -0.78
CA PRO A 309 10.63 3.83 -1.10
C PRO A 309 9.16 3.82 -1.46
N LEU A 310 8.38 4.67 -0.77
CA LEU A 310 6.99 4.95 -1.12
C LEU A 310 6.95 5.26 -2.62
N SER A 311 6.31 4.37 -3.38
CA SER A 311 5.96 4.62 -4.78
C SER A 311 5.17 5.92 -4.83
N SER A 312 5.83 6.97 -5.33
CA SER A 312 5.23 8.21 -5.76
C SER A 312 3.95 7.89 -6.53
N GLY A 313 2.82 8.48 -6.09
CA GLY A 313 1.51 8.22 -6.65
C GLY A 313 1.49 8.50 -8.15
N GLY A 314 1.41 7.44 -8.94
CA GLY A 314 0.91 7.54 -10.31
C GLY A 314 -0.52 8.07 -10.30
N ALA A 315 -0.98 8.58 -11.44
CA ALA A 315 -2.31 9.18 -11.64
C ALA A 315 -3.51 8.27 -11.27
N GLY A 316 -3.28 7.01 -10.88
CA GLY A 316 -4.30 6.04 -10.48
C GLY A 316 -4.78 6.12 -9.02
N GLY A 317 -4.23 7.02 -8.19
CA GLY A 317 -4.70 7.22 -6.81
C GLY A 317 -3.89 6.48 -5.74
N PHE A 318 -3.92 7.00 -4.52
CA PHE A 318 -3.12 6.57 -3.38
C PHE A 318 -3.99 5.77 -2.41
N ILE A 319 -3.68 4.48 -2.22
CA ILE A 319 -4.43 3.57 -1.35
C ILE A 319 -3.57 3.24 -0.13
N GLN A 320 -4.06 3.51 1.07
CA GLN A 320 -3.43 3.15 2.34
C GLN A 320 -4.39 2.30 3.18
N ALA A 321 -3.83 1.40 3.99
CA ALA A 321 -4.58 0.61 4.94
C ALA A 321 -4.28 1.07 6.36
N ASP A 322 -5.32 1.20 7.17
CA ASP A 322 -5.19 1.27 8.62
C ASP A 322 -5.54 -0.10 9.22
N ALA A 323 -4.54 -0.76 9.78
CA ALA A 323 -4.69 -2.08 10.40
C ALA A 323 -5.44 -2.03 11.73
N ALA A 324 -5.39 -0.91 12.46
CA ALA A 324 -6.02 -0.80 13.78
C ALA A 324 -7.56 -0.74 13.67
N THR A 325 -8.07 -0.05 12.65
CA THR A 325 -9.51 0.08 12.39
C THR A 325 -10.02 -0.85 11.28
N ASN A 326 -9.13 -1.62 10.63
CA ASN A 326 -9.42 -2.41 9.43
C ASN A 326 -10.11 -1.60 8.33
N THR A 327 -9.55 -0.43 8.01
CA THR A 327 -10.10 0.50 7.01
C THR A 327 -9.12 0.75 5.87
N LEU A 328 -9.67 1.07 4.71
CA LEU A 328 -8.94 1.51 3.53
C LEU A 328 -9.18 2.99 3.28
N ILE A 329 -8.09 3.75 3.22
CA ILE A 329 -8.08 5.16 2.87
C ILE A 329 -7.65 5.25 1.40
N ILE A 330 -8.55 5.72 0.54
CA ILE A 330 -8.40 5.75 -0.91
C ILE A 330 -8.45 7.21 -1.38
N THR A 331 -7.32 7.73 -1.84
CA THR A 331 -7.23 9.06 -2.43
C THR A 331 -7.20 8.94 -3.96
N SER A 332 -8.34 9.12 -4.64
CA SER A 332 -8.45 8.96 -6.09
C SER A 332 -9.53 9.86 -6.69
N SER A 333 -9.60 9.96 -8.03
CA SER A 333 -10.72 10.62 -8.69
C SER A 333 -12.00 9.79 -8.53
N GLU A 334 -13.17 10.44 -8.59
CA GLU A 334 -14.48 9.79 -8.42
C GLU A 334 -14.69 8.59 -9.35
N ALA A 335 -14.23 8.67 -10.60
CA ALA A 335 -14.36 7.57 -11.56
C ALA A 335 -13.55 6.33 -11.13
N VAL A 336 -12.31 6.53 -10.65
CA VAL A 336 -11.45 5.44 -10.18
C VAL A 336 -12.00 4.85 -8.88
N TYR A 337 -12.47 5.69 -7.96
CA TYR A 337 -13.08 5.24 -6.71
C TYR A 337 -14.29 4.31 -6.96
N ARG A 338 -15.17 4.64 -7.90
CA ARG A 338 -16.32 3.76 -8.24
C ARG A 338 -15.90 2.39 -8.73
N ASN A 339 -14.85 2.32 -9.56
CA ASN A 339 -14.29 1.05 -10.02
C ASN A 339 -13.71 0.27 -8.85
N LEU A 340 -12.88 0.91 -8.02
CA LEU A 340 -12.31 0.30 -6.81
C LEU A 340 -13.40 -0.20 -5.85
N ARG A 341 -14.49 0.56 -5.70
CA ARG A 341 -15.61 0.17 -4.84
C ARG A 341 -16.25 -1.14 -5.29
N SER A 342 -16.50 -1.29 -6.60
CA SER A 342 -17.08 -2.54 -7.13
C SER A 342 -16.18 -3.76 -6.90
N VAL A 343 -14.86 -3.58 -7.02
CA VAL A 343 -13.87 -4.65 -6.74
C VAL A 343 -13.83 -4.96 -5.25
N ILE A 344 -13.85 -3.95 -4.39
CA ILE A 344 -13.89 -4.14 -2.93
C ILE A 344 -15.13 -4.93 -2.53
N ASP A 345 -16.31 -4.64 -3.10
CA ASP A 345 -17.54 -5.37 -2.78
C ASP A 345 -17.48 -6.86 -3.18
N LEU A 346 -16.74 -7.20 -4.25
CA LEU A 346 -16.51 -8.59 -4.66
C LEU A 346 -15.45 -9.32 -3.81
N LEU A 347 -14.49 -8.59 -3.26
CA LEU A 347 -13.42 -9.16 -2.43
C LEU A 347 -13.78 -9.21 -0.94
N ASP A 348 -14.62 -8.32 -0.44
CA ASP A 348 -15.05 -8.23 0.96
C ASP A 348 -16.20 -9.21 1.28
N VAL A 349 -16.05 -10.46 0.84
CA VAL A 349 -16.99 -11.56 1.10
C VAL A 349 -16.55 -12.38 2.31
N ARG A 350 -17.51 -13.01 3.00
CA ARG A 350 -17.22 -13.92 4.10
C ARG A 350 -16.48 -15.15 3.55
N ARG A 351 -15.27 -15.41 4.06
CA ARG A 351 -14.51 -16.62 3.74
C ARG A 351 -15.23 -17.84 4.32
N ALA A 352 -15.32 -18.90 3.52
CA ALA A 352 -15.79 -20.19 4.01
C ALA A 352 -14.77 -20.81 4.96
N GLN A 353 -15.27 -21.61 5.89
CA GLN A 353 -14.47 -22.40 6.82
C GLN A 353 -14.58 -23.88 6.44
N VAL A 354 -13.58 -24.67 6.82
CA VAL A 354 -13.57 -26.11 6.63
C VAL A 354 -13.42 -26.76 8.00
N TYR A 355 -14.42 -27.55 8.36
CA TYR A 355 -14.34 -28.49 9.46
C TYR A 355 -13.69 -29.77 8.95
N VAL A 356 -12.66 -30.24 9.64
CA VAL A 356 -11.91 -31.45 9.28
C VAL A 356 -12.02 -32.42 10.44
N GLU A 357 -12.52 -33.62 10.16
CA GLU A 357 -12.59 -34.74 11.09
C GLU A 357 -11.74 -35.87 10.53
N SER A 358 -10.75 -36.33 11.31
CA SER A 358 -9.95 -37.52 10.97
C SER A 358 -10.36 -38.66 11.90
N LEU A 359 -10.41 -39.87 11.36
CA LEU A 359 -10.75 -41.09 12.09
C LEU A 359 -9.59 -42.07 11.95
N ILE A 360 -8.99 -42.41 13.07
CA ILE A 360 -7.86 -43.34 13.14
C ILE A 360 -8.35 -44.58 13.86
N VAL A 361 -8.28 -45.71 13.17
CA VAL A 361 -8.74 -47.00 13.68
C VAL A 361 -7.55 -47.95 13.69
N GLU A 362 -7.16 -48.43 14.87
CA GLU A 362 -6.13 -49.46 15.03
C GLU A 362 -6.72 -50.66 15.75
N VAL A 363 -6.69 -51.82 15.10
CA VAL A 363 -7.12 -53.11 15.67
C VAL A 363 -5.91 -54.02 15.69
N SER A 364 -5.50 -54.46 16.88
CA SER A 364 -4.41 -55.42 17.05
C SER A 364 -4.88 -56.69 17.75
N ALA A 365 -4.33 -57.81 17.31
CA ALA A 365 -4.55 -59.14 17.87
C ALA A 365 -3.19 -59.84 18.03
N ASN A 366 -2.83 -60.16 19.27
CA ASN A 366 -1.60 -60.85 19.63
C ASN A 366 -1.96 -62.20 20.26
N LYS A 367 -1.63 -63.27 19.54
CA LYS A 367 -1.82 -64.65 20.01
C LYS A 367 -0.46 -65.31 20.20
N ALA A 368 -0.21 -65.88 21.36
CA ALA A 368 0.98 -66.69 21.60
C ALA A 368 0.63 -68.00 22.30
N ALA A 369 1.26 -69.08 21.86
CA ALA A 369 1.12 -70.41 22.44
C ALA A 369 2.50 -71.04 22.64
N GLU A 370 2.75 -71.54 23.84
CA GLU A 370 3.98 -72.23 24.22
C GLU A 370 3.64 -73.59 24.80
N PHE A 371 4.36 -74.62 24.36
CA PHE A 371 4.24 -75.96 24.91
C PHE A 371 5.56 -76.70 24.84
N GLY A 372 5.97 -77.36 25.92
CA GLY A 372 7.08 -78.29 25.86
C GLY A 372 7.30 -79.05 27.16
N ILE A 373 8.08 -80.13 27.04
CA ILE A 373 8.42 -81.01 28.14
C ILE A 373 9.93 -81.12 28.22
N GLN A 374 10.47 -80.87 29.42
CA GLN A 374 11.87 -81.01 29.74
C GLN A 374 12.07 -82.19 30.69
N TRP A 375 13.15 -82.94 30.50
CA TRP A 375 13.55 -84.09 31.30
C TRP A 375 14.88 -83.81 31.98
N LEU A 376 15.05 -84.27 33.23
CA LEU A 376 16.29 -84.19 33.99
C LEU A 376 16.42 -85.45 34.83
N GLY A 377 17.46 -86.24 34.57
CA GLY A 377 17.72 -87.48 35.30
C GLY A 377 19.21 -87.70 35.51
N ALA A 378 19.56 -88.29 36.65
CA ALA A 378 20.90 -88.78 36.93
C ALA A 378 20.84 -90.20 37.50
N THR A 379 21.81 -91.02 37.12
CA THR A 379 22.01 -92.39 37.62
C THR A 379 22.81 -92.38 38.91
N GLY A 380 22.66 -93.44 39.70
CA GLY A 380 23.49 -93.74 40.86
C GLY A 380 22.85 -93.46 42.22
N ASP A 381 23.32 -94.19 43.22
CA ASP A 381 22.98 -94.02 44.62
C ASP A 381 23.67 -92.77 45.21
N PRO A 382 23.18 -92.26 46.36
CA PRO A 382 23.73 -91.05 46.99
C PRO A 382 25.25 -91.11 47.28
N ASN A 383 25.82 -92.30 47.39
CA ASN A 383 27.22 -92.54 47.73
C ASN A 383 28.13 -92.92 46.53
N SER A 384 27.60 -92.89 45.30
CA SER A 384 28.43 -93.20 44.12
C SER A 384 29.37 -92.05 43.77
N ALA A 385 30.66 -92.36 43.59
CA ALA A 385 31.70 -91.40 43.19
C ALA A 385 31.54 -90.90 41.74
N TYR A 386 30.88 -91.70 40.88
CA TYR A 386 30.57 -91.35 39.50
C TYR A 386 29.06 -91.48 39.24
N ARG A 387 28.49 -90.49 38.55
CA ARG A 387 27.08 -90.44 38.13
C ARG A 387 26.99 -90.04 36.67
N ILE A 388 26.06 -90.64 35.95
CA ILE A 388 25.78 -90.27 34.56
C ILE A 388 24.41 -89.59 34.55
N GLY A 389 24.35 -88.36 34.06
CA GLY A 389 23.11 -87.61 33.95
C GLY A 389 22.77 -87.26 32.52
N ALA A 390 21.48 -87.20 32.23
CA ALA A 390 20.94 -86.68 31.00
C ALA A 390 19.88 -85.64 31.33
N GLY A 391 19.85 -84.56 30.58
CA GLY A 391 18.81 -83.56 30.71
C GLY A 391 18.57 -82.88 29.37
N THR A 392 17.34 -82.47 29.16
CA THR A 392 16.96 -81.61 28.04
C THR A 392 16.75 -80.21 28.59
N SER A 393 17.55 -79.25 28.13
CA SER A 393 17.32 -77.84 28.40
C SER A 393 16.85 -77.20 27.10
N PHE A 394 15.62 -76.69 27.11
CA PHE A 394 15.08 -75.86 26.04
C PHE A 394 14.99 -74.42 26.57
N ALA A 395 15.23 -73.45 25.71
CA ALA A 395 15.42 -72.03 26.02
C ALA A 395 16.71 -71.71 26.80
N THR A 396 17.64 -71.02 26.13
CA THR A 396 18.75 -70.31 26.78
C THR A 396 18.28 -68.86 27.03
N GLY A 397 18.01 -68.49 28.29
CA GLY A 397 17.69 -67.10 28.67
C GLY A 397 16.26 -66.83 29.20
N THR A 398 15.35 -67.81 29.18
CA THR A 398 14.02 -67.72 29.80
C THR A 398 14.03 -68.43 31.17
N PRO A 399 13.33 -67.93 32.21
CA PRO A 399 13.24 -68.61 33.51
C PRO A 399 12.59 -70.01 33.47
N ASN A 400 12.05 -70.42 32.32
CA ASN A 400 11.37 -71.71 32.09
C ASN A 400 12.34 -72.89 31.91
N ASN A 401 13.51 -72.83 32.55
CA ASN A 401 14.55 -73.86 32.43
C ASN A 401 14.50 -74.83 33.62
N LEU A 402 14.41 -76.13 33.33
CA LEU A 402 14.40 -77.21 34.31
C LEU A 402 15.64 -77.23 35.24
N LEU A 403 16.80 -76.76 34.76
CA LEU A 403 18.04 -76.72 35.53
C LEU A 403 18.04 -75.64 36.62
N THR A 404 17.44 -74.47 36.36
CA THR A 404 17.34 -73.38 37.36
C THR A 404 16.33 -73.72 38.45
N LEU A 405 15.17 -74.27 38.07
CA LEU A 405 14.15 -74.74 39.01
C LEU A 405 14.67 -75.93 39.86
N GLY A 406 15.33 -76.89 39.22
CA GLY A 406 15.94 -78.03 39.92
C GLY A 406 17.04 -77.63 40.91
N ALA A 407 17.88 -76.64 40.57
CA ALA A 407 18.89 -76.09 41.48
C ALA A 407 18.27 -75.34 42.67
N GLY A 408 17.15 -74.65 42.45
CA GLY A 408 16.41 -73.95 43.48
C GLY A 408 15.75 -74.88 44.51
N ILE A 409 15.09 -75.93 44.04
CA ILE A 409 14.43 -76.93 44.90
C ILE A 409 15.46 -77.77 45.67
N ALA A 410 16.67 -77.95 45.11
CA ALA A 410 17.79 -78.59 45.79
C ALA A 410 18.50 -77.68 46.83
N GLY A 411 18.02 -76.44 47.03
CA GLY A 411 18.53 -75.49 48.03
C GLY A 411 19.88 -74.86 47.70
N LYS A 412 20.32 -74.92 46.43
CA LYS A 412 21.60 -74.36 45.97
C LYS A 412 21.48 -72.96 45.38
N SER A 413 20.27 -72.49 45.14
CA SER A 413 19.93 -71.16 44.60
C SER A 413 18.48 -70.82 44.98
N ALA A 414 18.02 -69.59 44.75
CA ALA A 414 16.59 -69.27 44.90
C ALA A 414 15.79 -69.99 43.79
N ALA A 415 14.73 -70.72 44.16
CA ALA A 415 13.84 -71.35 43.19
C ALA A 415 13.01 -70.28 42.49
N ALA A 416 13.33 -70.00 41.22
CA ALA A 416 12.46 -69.23 40.34
C ALA A 416 11.43 -70.18 39.73
N LEU A 417 10.15 -69.96 40.04
CA LEU A 417 9.06 -70.63 39.34
C LEU A 417 9.13 -70.23 37.84
N PRO A 418 8.73 -71.12 36.92
CA PRO A 418 8.54 -70.76 35.52
C PRO A 418 7.58 -69.55 35.40
N GLY A 419 7.66 -68.83 34.29
CA GLY A 419 6.80 -67.66 34.02
C GLY A 419 5.31 -67.99 33.93
N ALA A 420 4.51 -67.03 33.45
CA ALA A 420 3.07 -67.24 33.29
C ALA A 420 2.77 -68.51 32.47
N GLY A 421 1.83 -69.34 32.93
CA GLY A 421 1.48 -70.61 32.29
C GLY A 421 1.22 -71.72 33.30
N LEU A 422 0.81 -72.88 32.81
CA LEU A 422 0.69 -74.11 33.59
C LEU A 422 2.01 -74.88 33.53
N SER A 423 2.65 -75.03 34.67
CA SER A 423 3.86 -75.84 34.83
C SER A 423 3.60 -77.05 35.70
N ILE A 424 3.73 -78.26 35.15
CA ILE A 424 3.55 -79.53 35.84
C ILE A 424 4.90 -80.23 35.94
N GLY A 425 5.36 -80.47 37.17
CA GLY A 425 6.62 -81.13 37.45
C GLY A 425 6.44 -82.55 37.99
N ILE A 426 7.28 -83.49 37.56
CA ILE A 426 7.44 -84.80 38.22
C ILE A 426 8.66 -84.70 39.12
N PHE A 427 8.49 -84.94 40.42
CA PHE A 427 9.58 -84.88 41.39
C PHE A 427 10.08 -86.29 41.74
N ARG A 428 11.40 -86.44 41.81
CA ARG A 428 12.07 -87.66 42.29
C ARG A 428 12.81 -87.34 43.58
N GLN A 429 12.46 -88.04 44.66
CA GLN A 429 13.16 -87.91 45.93
C GLN A 429 14.45 -88.75 45.90
N ILE A 430 15.59 -88.10 46.11
CA ILE A 430 16.91 -88.76 46.16
C ILE A 430 17.57 -88.35 47.48
N ASN A 431 17.82 -89.33 48.37
CA ASN A 431 18.47 -89.11 49.67
C ASN A 431 17.75 -88.08 50.57
N GLY A 432 16.42 -88.13 50.66
CA GLY A 432 15.64 -87.18 51.46
C GLY A 432 15.49 -85.77 50.87
N LYS A 433 16.12 -85.48 49.72
CA LYS A 433 15.98 -84.21 48.98
C LYS A 433 15.08 -84.39 47.76
N LEU A 434 14.19 -83.44 47.53
CA LEU A 434 13.33 -83.41 46.35
C LEU A 434 14.14 -82.92 45.13
N GLY A 435 14.28 -83.76 44.11
CA GLY A 435 14.80 -83.39 42.80
C GLY A 435 13.67 -83.29 41.78
N LEU A 436 13.79 -82.43 40.79
CA LEU A 436 12.82 -82.33 39.69
C LEU A 436 13.29 -83.22 38.52
N GLY A 437 12.42 -84.14 38.09
CA GLY A 437 12.70 -85.18 37.09
C GLY A 437 12.17 -84.86 35.69
N ALA A 438 10.99 -84.25 35.61
CA ALA A 438 10.43 -83.75 34.36
C ALA A 438 9.62 -82.48 34.62
N LEU A 439 9.50 -81.61 33.63
CA LEU A 439 8.72 -80.38 33.69
C LEU A 439 7.98 -80.20 32.35
N ALA A 440 6.65 -80.23 32.40
CA ALA A 440 5.79 -79.81 31.30
C ALA A 440 5.38 -78.37 31.52
N HIS A 441 5.52 -77.52 30.51
CA HIS A 441 5.06 -76.13 30.51
C HIS A 441 4.10 -75.91 29.36
N ALA A 442 2.95 -75.28 29.64
CA ALA A 442 1.96 -74.88 28.64
C ALA A 442 1.44 -73.46 28.92
N LEU A 443 1.36 -72.62 27.90
CA LEU A 443 0.78 -71.29 27.98
C LEU A 443 0.06 -70.96 26.66
N GLU A 444 -1.13 -70.39 26.72
CA GLU A 444 -1.78 -69.74 25.59
C GLU A 444 -2.24 -68.34 26.02
N THR A 445 -2.00 -67.35 25.17
CA THR A 445 -2.36 -65.94 25.39
C THR A 445 -3.08 -65.42 24.15
N ASP A 446 -4.18 -64.70 24.36
CA ASP A 446 -4.95 -64.01 23.31
C ASP A 446 -5.26 -62.59 23.81
N ALA A 447 -4.51 -61.62 23.29
CA ALA A 447 -4.63 -60.22 23.64
C ALA A 447 -5.12 -59.42 22.43
N ASN A 448 -6.26 -58.75 22.57
CA ASN A 448 -6.87 -57.94 21.51
C ASN A 448 -7.00 -56.49 21.98
N ALA A 449 -6.71 -55.54 21.10
CA ALA A 449 -6.90 -54.13 21.35
C ALA A 449 -7.60 -53.45 20.17
N ASN A 450 -8.48 -52.50 20.46
CA ASN A 450 -9.15 -51.65 19.48
C ASN A 450 -9.02 -50.19 19.94
N ILE A 451 -8.44 -49.37 19.08
CA ILE A 451 -8.17 -47.96 19.34
C ILE A 451 -8.91 -47.15 18.28
N LEU A 452 -9.78 -46.25 18.74
CA LEU A 452 -10.49 -45.28 17.91
C LEU A 452 -10.08 -43.88 18.36
N SER A 453 -9.46 -43.10 17.48
CA SER A 453 -9.14 -41.69 17.75
C SER A 453 -9.78 -40.81 16.69
N MET A 454 -10.50 -39.77 17.13
CA MET A 454 -11.24 -38.88 16.24
C MET A 454 -10.84 -37.40 16.46
N PRO A 455 -9.63 -36.98 16.04
CA PRO A 455 -9.26 -35.57 16.06
C PRO A 455 -10.12 -34.76 15.09
N ASN A 456 -10.57 -33.59 15.54
CA ASN A 456 -11.28 -32.65 14.70
C ASN A 456 -10.77 -31.21 14.91
N LEU A 457 -10.91 -30.38 13.89
CA LEU A 457 -10.61 -28.95 13.94
C LEU A 457 -11.40 -28.19 12.88
N ILE A 458 -11.53 -26.88 13.04
CA ILE A 458 -12.09 -25.97 12.03
C ILE A 458 -11.05 -24.91 11.68
N THR A 459 -10.94 -24.57 10.40
CA THR A 459 -10.03 -23.51 9.92
C THR A 459 -10.65 -22.74 8.76
N LEU A 460 -10.12 -21.54 8.49
CA LEU A 460 -10.50 -20.78 7.31
C LEU A 460 -9.92 -21.41 6.05
N ASP A 461 -10.60 -21.21 4.92
CA ASP A 461 -10.09 -21.62 3.61
C ASP A 461 -8.71 -21.00 3.32
N ASN A 462 -7.74 -21.78 2.83
CA ASN A 462 -6.34 -21.41 2.60
C ASN A 462 -5.51 -21.10 3.86
N GLU A 463 -6.01 -21.44 5.05
CA GLU A 463 -5.33 -21.17 6.32
C GLU A 463 -4.95 -22.47 7.03
N GLU A 464 -3.69 -22.58 7.46
CA GLU A 464 -3.20 -23.76 8.14
C GLU A 464 -3.67 -23.80 9.59
N ALA A 465 -4.19 -24.94 10.02
CA ALA A 465 -4.51 -25.22 11.42
C ALA A 465 -3.80 -26.47 11.91
N LYS A 466 -3.45 -26.47 13.20
CA LYS A 466 -2.76 -27.56 13.87
C LYS A 466 -3.41 -27.84 15.22
N ILE A 467 -3.70 -29.10 15.49
CA ILE A 467 -4.09 -29.60 16.81
C ILE A 467 -3.06 -30.63 17.28
N ILE A 468 -2.61 -30.52 18.52
CA ILE A 468 -1.69 -31.46 19.17
C ILE A 468 -2.33 -31.91 20.48
N VAL A 469 -2.47 -33.21 20.67
CA VAL A 469 -2.99 -33.84 21.89
C VAL A 469 -1.97 -34.89 22.31
N GLY A 470 -1.28 -34.66 23.43
CA GLY A 470 -0.17 -35.51 23.81
C GLY A 470 0.55 -35.06 25.07
N GLN A 471 1.76 -35.56 25.24
CA GLN A 471 2.67 -35.27 26.33
C GLN A 471 3.95 -34.64 25.77
N ASN A 472 4.60 -33.76 26.53
CA ASN A 472 5.90 -33.20 26.15
C ASN A 472 7.04 -33.89 26.91
N VAL A 473 7.68 -34.86 26.26
CA VAL A 473 8.65 -35.76 26.90
C VAL A 473 10.10 -35.32 26.66
N PRO A 474 11.00 -35.53 27.64
CA PRO A 474 12.41 -35.16 27.51
C PRO A 474 13.22 -36.25 26.77
N PHE A 475 14.05 -35.84 25.82
CA PHE A 475 15.02 -36.65 25.11
C PHE A 475 16.44 -36.16 25.44
N ILE A 476 17.32 -37.07 25.85
CA ILE A 476 18.73 -36.74 26.12
C ILE A 476 19.46 -36.66 24.77
N THR A 477 19.95 -35.48 24.38
CA THR A 477 20.66 -35.25 23.10
C THR A 477 22.17 -35.31 23.25
N GLY A 478 22.69 -35.28 24.47
CA GLY A 478 24.11 -35.46 24.77
C GLY A 478 24.32 -35.80 26.23
N GLN A 479 25.34 -36.60 26.51
CA GLN A 479 25.83 -36.87 27.87
C GLN A 479 27.35 -36.78 27.90
N TYR A 480 27.91 -36.06 28.87
CA TYR A 480 29.34 -36.11 29.15
C TYR A 480 29.58 -36.44 30.61
N THR A 481 30.37 -37.48 30.83
CA THR A 481 30.84 -37.87 32.16
C THR A 481 32.15 -37.15 32.43
N THR A 482 32.22 -36.33 33.48
CA THR A 482 33.53 -35.90 34.00
C THR A 482 34.11 -37.07 34.80
N GLN A 483 35.25 -37.62 34.35
CA GLN A 483 35.90 -38.73 35.04
C GLN A 483 36.33 -38.27 36.45
N ALA A 484 35.71 -38.82 37.50
CA ALA A 484 36.16 -38.56 38.86
C ALA A 484 37.52 -39.25 39.07
N SER A 485 38.57 -38.45 39.26
CA SER A 485 39.89 -38.93 39.63
C SER A 485 39.85 -39.42 41.09
N GLY A 486 39.69 -40.73 41.27
CA GLY A 486 39.85 -41.43 42.56
C GLY A 486 38.58 -42.11 43.08
N GLY A 487 38.51 -43.43 42.91
CA GLY A 487 37.79 -44.38 43.77
C GLY A 487 36.34 -44.09 44.17
N GLY A 488 35.37 -44.68 43.45
CA GLY A 488 34.13 -45.19 44.06
C GLY A 488 32.97 -44.22 44.32
N ALA A 489 32.99 -42.97 43.85
CA ALA A 489 31.82 -42.09 43.90
C ALA A 489 31.16 -41.96 42.52
N GLY A 490 29.86 -42.24 42.44
CA GLY A 490 29.07 -42.32 41.21
C GLY A 490 29.26 -41.09 40.30
N VAL A 491 29.69 -41.35 39.08
CA VAL A 491 29.80 -40.33 38.03
C VAL A 491 28.39 -39.98 37.58
N ASN A 492 27.87 -38.83 37.98
CA ASN A 492 26.59 -38.32 37.47
C ASN A 492 26.86 -37.57 36.15
N PRO A 493 26.53 -38.14 34.98
CA PRO A 493 26.77 -37.48 33.69
C PRO A 493 25.94 -36.19 33.60
N PHE A 494 26.55 -35.11 33.12
CA PHE A 494 25.78 -33.95 32.66
C PHE A 494 25.04 -34.35 31.39
N GLN A 495 23.71 -34.19 31.39
CA GLN A 495 22.85 -34.53 30.27
C GLN A 495 22.19 -33.28 29.69
N THR A 496 22.27 -33.10 28.38
CA THR A 496 21.51 -32.07 27.65
C THR A 496 20.18 -32.68 27.23
N ILE A 497 19.07 -32.00 27.56
CA ILE A 497 17.71 -32.49 27.34
C ILE A 497 16.99 -31.59 26.33
N GLU A 498 16.45 -32.20 25.28
CA GLU A 498 15.52 -31.60 24.32
C GLU A 498 14.10 -32.10 24.59
N ARG A 499 13.10 -31.21 24.60
CA ARG A 499 11.70 -31.54 24.83
C ARG A 499 10.98 -31.75 23.50
N LYS A 500 10.29 -32.89 23.33
CA LYS A 500 9.52 -33.20 22.11
C LYS A 500 8.10 -33.60 22.47
N ASP A 501 7.15 -33.10 21.69
CA ASP A 501 5.75 -33.47 21.80
C ASP A 501 5.53 -34.86 21.21
N VAL A 502 4.93 -35.75 22.01
CA VAL A 502 4.55 -37.10 21.62
C VAL A 502 3.06 -37.27 21.84
N GLY A 503 2.35 -37.75 20.83
CA GLY A 503 0.90 -37.88 20.85
C GLY A 503 0.30 -37.78 19.46
N LEU A 504 -0.96 -37.39 19.41
CA LEU A 504 -1.70 -37.14 18.19
C LEU A 504 -1.45 -35.70 17.73
N SER A 505 -0.91 -35.51 16.53
CA SER A 505 -0.81 -34.21 15.88
C SER A 505 -1.50 -34.27 14.53
N LEU A 506 -2.46 -33.40 14.29
CA LEU A 506 -3.10 -33.20 12.99
C LEU A 506 -2.86 -31.77 12.55
N ARG A 507 -2.32 -31.62 11.34
CA ARG A 507 -2.03 -30.34 10.69
C ARG A 507 -2.63 -30.37 9.31
N VAL A 508 -3.45 -29.37 9.00
CA VAL A 508 -4.19 -29.33 7.74
C VAL A 508 -4.24 -27.93 7.19
N ARG A 509 -4.04 -27.81 5.88
CA ARG A 509 -4.30 -26.59 5.11
C ARG A 509 -5.32 -26.92 4.02
N PRO A 510 -6.61 -26.57 4.22
CA PRO A 510 -7.63 -26.80 3.22
C PRO A 510 -7.67 -25.68 2.18
N GLN A 511 -8.12 -26.03 0.99
CA GLN A 511 -8.42 -25.14 -0.11
C GLN A 511 -9.73 -25.59 -0.77
N ILE A 512 -10.73 -24.73 -0.77
CA ILE A 512 -12.03 -25.01 -1.37
C ILE A 512 -11.98 -24.64 -2.85
N SER A 513 -12.38 -25.57 -3.71
CA SER A 513 -12.61 -25.31 -5.13
C SER A 513 -14.04 -24.85 -5.38
N GLU A 514 -14.29 -24.16 -6.48
CA GLU A 514 -15.63 -23.64 -6.84
C GLU A 514 -16.69 -24.75 -6.90
N GLY A 515 -16.31 -25.97 -7.34
CA GLY A 515 -17.18 -27.14 -7.39
C GLY A 515 -17.52 -27.78 -6.04
N GLY A 516 -17.07 -27.22 -4.92
CA GLY A 516 -17.31 -27.77 -3.58
C GLY A 516 -16.34 -28.88 -3.15
N THR A 517 -15.41 -29.28 -4.00
CA THR A 517 -14.29 -30.15 -3.64
C THR A 517 -13.29 -29.41 -2.76
N VAL A 518 -12.79 -30.08 -1.73
CA VAL A 518 -11.79 -29.56 -0.80
C VAL A 518 -10.46 -30.26 -1.08
N LYS A 519 -9.48 -29.50 -1.52
CA LYS A 519 -8.09 -29.93 -1.61
C LYS A 519 -7.42 -29.68 -0.25
N MET A 520 -6.75 -30.66 0.32
CA MET A 520 -6.14 -30.53 1.64
C MET A 520 -4.69 -31.02 1.61
N ALA A 521 -3.79 -30.20 2.12
CA ALA A 521 -2.46 -30.64 2.53
C ALA A 521 -2.53 -31.09 3.99
N ILE A 522 -2.28 -32.37 4.24
CA ILE A 522 -2.47 -33.00 5.54
C ILE A 522 -1.15 -33.58 6.01
N TYR A 523 -0.76 -33.21 7.21
CA TYR A 523 0.27 -33.89 7.98
C TYR A 523 -0.36 -34.43 9.26
N GLN A 524 -0.43 -35.74 9.39
CA GLN A 524 -0.95 -36.43 10.55
C GLN A 524 0.15 -37.27 11.18
N GLU A 525 0.25 -37.22 12.50
CA GLU A 525 1.19 -38.01 13.28
C GLU A 525 0.49 -38.57 14.52
N THR A 526 0.74 -39.84 14.80
CA THR A 526 0.42 -40.48 16.09
C THR A 526 1.70 -41.05 16.66
N SER A 527 2.11 -40.55 17.81
CA SER A 527 3.25 -41.05 18.55
C SER A 527 2.88 -41.43 19.98
N SER A 528 3.57 -42.45 20.50
CA SER A 528 3.39 -42.95 21.86
C SER A 528 4.73 -43.34 22.46
N VAL A 529 4.89 -43.14 23.75
CA VAL A 529 6.06 -43.59 24.51
C VAL A 529 5.98 -45.09 24.73
N GLN A 530 7.09 -45.81 24.51
CA GLN A 530 7.23 -47.19 24.96
C GLN A 530 7.83 -47.21 26.37
N ASP A 531 7.23 -47.96 27.29
CA ASP A 531 7.63 -48.05 28.70
C ASP A 531 8.86 -48.95 28.94
N THR A 532 9.63 -49.23 27.89
CA THR A 532 10.81 -50.09 27.99
C THR A 532 12.01 -49.27 28.47
N ALA A 533 12.50 -49.59 29.67
CA ALA A 533 13.69 -48.95 30.24
C ALA A 533 14.93 -49.20 29.36
N ASN A 534 15.36 -48.18 28.62
CA ASN A 534 16.62 -48.17 27.87
C ASN A 534 17.57 -47.16 28.51
N ALA A 535 18.83 -47.57 28.75
CA ALA A 535 19.85 -46.73 29.36
C ALA A 535 20.18 -45.47 28.53
N ALA A 536 19.85 -45.49 27.22
CA ALA A 536 20.03 -44.35 26.31
C ALA A 536 18.86 -43.35 26.30
N GLY A 537 17.74 -43.64 26.98
CA GLY A 537 16.56 -42.76 27.04
C GLY A 537 15.26 -43.42 26.57
N ILE A 538 14.23 -42.59 26.38
CA ILE A 538 12.86 -43.03 26.09
C ILE A 538 12.72 -43.41 24.59
N ILE A 539 12.12 -44.57 24.30
CA ILE A 539 11.79 -45.00 22.93
C ILE A 539 10.36 -44.54 22.61
N THR A 540 10.13 -44.04 21.39
CA THR A 540 8.78 -43.66 20.94
C THR A 540 8.40 -44.39 19.65
N SER A 541 7.18 -44.90 19.61
CA SER A 541 6.56 -45.37 18.36
C SER A 541 5.99 -44.15 17.65
N LYS A 542 6.29 -43.98 16.35
CA LYS A 542 5.77 -42.88 15.54
C LYS A 542 5.18 -43.42 14.25
N ARG A 543 3.93 -43.06 13.97
CA ARG A 543 3.25 -43.30 12.69
C ARG A 543 2.88 -41.94 12.12
N SER A 544 3.25 -41.65 10.88
CA SER A 544 2.98 -40.35 10.25
C SER A 544 2.57 -40.50 8.79
N ILE A 545 1.67 -39.63 8.35
CA ILE A 545 1.17 -39.53 6.98
C ILE A 545 1.30 -38.06 6.56
N ASP A 546 1.97 -37.81 5.44
CA ASP A 546 2.06 -36.49 4.80
C ASP A 546 1.58 -36.64 3.35
N THR A 547 0.44 -36.01 3.03
CA THR A 547 -0.21 -36.19 1.73
C THR A 547 -1.06 -34.99 1.32
N ASN A 548 -1.29 -34.86 0.01
CA ASN A 548 -2.24 -33.92 -0.57
C ASN A 548 -3.40 -34.71 -1.18
N VAL A 549 -4.61 -34.47 -0.70
CA VAL A 549 -5.82 -35.17 -1.18
C VAL A 549 -6.87 -34.18 -1.65
N LEU A 550 -7.77 -34.64 -2.53
CA LEU A 550 -8.96 -33.91 -2.96
C LEU A 550 -10.17 -34.76 -2.58
N VAL A 551 -11.12 -34.16 -1.88
CA VAL A 551 -12.30 -34.84 -1.33
C VAL A 551 -13.51 -33.96 -1.54
N ASP A 552 -14.67 -34.54 -1.86
CA ASP A 552 -15.93 -33.80 -1.93
C ASP A 552 -16.40 -33.38 -0.53
N ASP A 553 -17.20 -32.31 -0.47
CA ASP A 553 -17.82 -31.82 0.77
C ASP A 553 -18.64 -32.93 1.48
N GLY A 554 -18.32 -33.20 2.74
CA GLY A 554 -19.02 -34.16 3.59
C GLY A 554 -18.71 -35.63 3.31
N GLN A 555 -17.89 -35.96 2.30
CA GLN A 555 -17.50 -37.34 2.00
C GLN A 555 -16.29 -37.80 2.81
N ILE A 556 -16.20 -39.12 3.05
CA ILE A 556 -15.07 -39.73 3.75
C ILE A 556 -14.09 -40.29 2.72
N ILE A 557 -12.81 -39.96 2.86
CA ILE A 557 -11.71 -40.57 2.10
C ILE A 557 -10.82 -41.41 3.03
N VAL A 558 -10.19 -42.45 2.50
CA VAL A 558 -9.11 -43.17 3.16
C VAL A 558 -7.80 -42.47 2.82
N LEU A 559 -7.11 -41.92 3.83
CA LEU A 559 -5.78 -41.31 3.63
C LEU A 559 -4.69 -42.36 3.48
N GLY A 560 -4.84 -43.49 4.18
CA GLY A 560 -3.90 -44.59 4.15
C GLY A 560 -4.18 -45.64 5.22
N GLY A 561 -3.35 -46.68 5.26
CA GLY A 561 -3.44 -47.74 6.26
C GLY A 561 -2.25 -48.69 6.19
N LEU A 562 -2.12 -49.53 7.22
CA LEU A 562 -1.11 -50.58 7.32
C LEU A 562 -1.78 -51.85 7.83
N ILE A 563 -1.56 -52.97 7.14
CA ILE A 563 -1.92 -54.29 7.65
C ILE A 563 -0.61 -55.05 7.82
N GLU A 564 -0.29 -55.38 9.07
CA GLU A 564 0.87 -56.15 9.45
C GLU A 564 0.41 -57.49 10.03
N ASP A 565 1.01 -58.61 9.59
CA ASP A 565 0.76 -59.94 10.14
C ASP A 565 2.10 -60.67 10.28
N THR A 566 2.60 -60.69 11.51
CA THR A 566 3.90 -61.25 11.86
C THR A 566 3.67 -62.60 12.56
N VAL A 567 4.16 -63.67 11.94
CA VAL A 567 4.12 -65.04 12.49
C VAL A 567 5.54 -65.49 12.84
N GLN A 568 5.75 -65.82 14.10
CA GLN A 568 7.01 -66.35 14.62
C GLN A 568 6.77 -67.78 15.14
N ASN A 569 7.44 -68.74 14.54
CA ASN A 569 7.40 -70.15 14.95
C ASN A 569 8.80 -70.56 15.40
N GLY A 570 8.96 -70.85 16.69
CA GLY A 570 10.14 -71.47 17.28
C GLY A 570 9.85 -72.94 17.61
N GLU A 571 10.77 -73.82 17.22
CA GLU A 571 10.76 -75.22 17.63
C GLU A 571 12.19 -75.61 18.04
N GLU A 572 12.35 -76.02 19.29
CA GLU A 572 13.55 -76.66 19.79
C GLU A 572 13.26 -78.14 20.05
N LYS A 573 14.18 -79.03 19.70
CA LYS A 573 13.93 -80.47 19.82
C LYS A 573 15.20 -81.28 20.05
N VAL A 574 15.05 -82.44 20.69
CA VAL A 574 16.13 -83.44 20.72
C VAL A 574 16.24 -84.09 19.35
N ARG A 575 17.43 -84.06 18.73
CA ARG A 575 17.70 -84.71 17.45
C ARG A 575 17.39 -86.21 17.55
N GLY A 576 16.58 -86.75 16.64
CA GLY A 576 16.13 -88.14 16.67
C GLY A 576 14.85 -88.35 17.46
N LEU A 577 14.89 -88.18 18.79
CA LEU A 577 13.73 -88.43 19.67
C LEU A 577 12.56 -87.48 19.42
N GLY A 578 12.83 -86.22 19.04
CA GLY A 578 11.79 -85.26 18.70
C GLY A 578 11.06 -85.57 17.39
N ASP A 579 11.66 -86.35 16.48
CA ASP A 579 11.11 -86.59 15.14
C ASP A 579 10.15 -87.81 15.07
N ILE A 580 10.03 -88.56 16.18
CA ILE A 580 9.13 -89.71 16.27
C ILE A 580 7.67 -89.24 16.29
N PRO A 581 6.77 -89.80 15.44
CA PRO A 581 5.35 -89.46 15.49
C PRO A 581 4.74 -89.81 16.85
N ILE A 582 3.77 -89.01 17.32
CA ILE A 582 3.06 -89.15 18.61
C ILE A 582 3.94 -88.85 19.84
N ILE A 583 5.08 -89.54 20.00
CA ILE A 583 5.94 -89.45 21.19
C ILE A 583 6.92 -88.26 21.11
N GLY A 584 7.24 -87.78 19.91
CA GLY A 584 8.19 -86.69 19.71
C GLY A 584 7.81 -85.37 20.41
N ASN A 585 6.52 -85.13 20.67
CA ASN A 585 6.05 -83.97 21.44
C ASN A 585 6.53 -83.97 22.90
N LEU A 586 6.97 -85.11 23.44
CA LEU A 586 7.61 -85.18 24.76
C LEU A 586 9.06 -84.69 24.76
N PHE A 587 9.67 -84.51 23.58
CA PHE A 587 11.08 -84.14 23.41
C PHE A 587 11.26 -82.86 22.57
N LYS A 588 10.21 -82.04 22.52
CA LYS A 588 10.11 -80.80 21.76
C LYS A 588 9.62 -79.66 22.66
N TYR A 589 10.07 -78.46 22.35
CA TYR A 589 9.56 -77.20 22.87
C TYR A 589 9.14 -76.33 21.69
N GLN A 590 7.86 -75.99 21.63
CA GLN A 590 7.27 -75.19 20.57
C GLN A 590 6.80 -73.85 21.14
N ASN A 591 7.17 -72.78 20.46
CA ASN A 591 6.67 -71.43 20.70
C ASN A 591 6.09 -70.88 19.39
N ARG A 592 4.82 -70.51 19.39
CA ARG A 592 4.15 -69.91 18.25
C ARG A 592 3.60 -68.57 18.68
N LYS A 593 3.94 -67.52 17.95
CA LYS A 593 3.44 -66.16 18.17
C LYS A 593 2.92 -65.59 16.86
N ARG A 594 1.72 -65.03 16.87
CA ARG A 594 1.14 -64.30 15.74
C ARG A 594 0.66 -62.95 16.23
N VAL A 595 1.20 -61.89 15.64
CA VAL A 595 0.80 -60.51 15.90
C VAL A 595 0.22 -59.94 14.62
N LYS A 596 -1.06 -59.58 14.64
CA LYS A 596 -1.74 -58.94 13.53
C LYS A 596 -2.19 -57.54 13.92
N THR A 597 -1.87 -56.54 13.12
CA THR A 597 -2.23 -55.13 13.34
C THR A 597 -2.86 -54.57 12.07
N ASN A 598 -4.06 -53.99 12.18
CA ASN A 598 -4.73 -53.28 11.10
C ASN A 598 -4.88 -51.81 11.52
N LEU A 599 -4.27 -50.91 10.77
CA LEU A 599 -4.39 -49.47 10.93
C LEU A 599 -5.05 -48.89 9.69
N MET A 600 -6.07 -48.08 9.87
CA MET A 600 -6.69 -47.27 8.81
C MET A 600 -6.87 -45.84 9.29
N VAL A 601 -6.62 -44.89 8.40
CA VAL A 601 -6.85 -43.47 8.64
C VAL A 601 -7.83 -42.96 7.61
N PHE A 602 -8.96 -42.45 8.09
CA PHE A 602 -9.99 -41.81 7.28
C PHE A 602 -10.02 -40.31 7.57
N LEU A 603 -10.53 -39.54 6.62
CA LEU A 603 -10.72 -38.12 6.80
C LEU A 603 -12.00 -37.67 6.10
N ARG A 604 -12.72 -36.75 6.74
CA ARG A 604 -13.96 -36.15 6.27
C ARG A 604 -13.87 -34.63 6.40
N PRO A 605 -13.80 -33.87 5.29
CA PRO A 605 -13.99 -32.43 5.35
C PRO A 605 -15.48 -32.08 5.29
N THR A 606 -15.85 -30.94 5.86
CA THR A 606 -17.18 -30.34 5.72
C THR A 606 -17.05 -28.83 5.58
N VAL A 607 -17.60 -28.27 4.52
CA VAL A 607 -17.49 -26.85 4.19
C VAL A 607 -18.61 -26.08 4.89
N VAL A 608 -18.23 -25.10 5.71
CA VAL A 608 -19.13 -24.23 6.47
C VAL A 608 -19.12 -22.84 5.82
N ARG A 609 -20.19 -22.50 5.09
CA ARG A 609 -20.30 -21.22 4.35
C ARG A 609 -21.13 -20.18 5.10
N SER A 610 -22.23 -20.60 5.72
CA SER A 610 -23.18 -19.71 6.41
C SER A 610 -22.97 -19.70 7.93
N ASN A 611 -23.56 -18.70 8.60
CA ASN A 611 -23.51 -18.63 10.06
C ASN A 611 -24.39 -19.73 10.69
N ASP A 612 -25.53 -20.03 10.07
CA ASP A 612 -26.45 -21.06 10.56
C ASP A 612 -25.80 -22.46 10.51
N GLN A 613 -25.03 -22.77 9.46
CA GLN A 613 -24.24 -24.00 9.40
C GLN A 613 -23.21 -24.08 10.52
N SER A 614 -22.50 -22.99 10.83
CA SER A 614 -21.55 -22.99 11.96
C SER A 614 -22.23 -23.17 13.30
N VAL A 615 -23.41 -22.55 13.51
CA VAL A 615 -24.19 -22.68 14.75
C VAL A 615 -24.72 -24.09 14.91
N ASN A 616 -25.25 -24.70 13.85
CA ASN A 616 -25.75 -26.08 13.88
C ASN A 616 -24.61 -27.06 14.15
N LEU A 617 -23.47 -26.93 13.46
CA LEU A 617 -22.30 -27.79 13.70
C LEU A 617 -21.78 -27.68 15.15
N ALA A 618 -21.73 -26.46 15.69
CA ALA A 618 -21.34 -26.24 17.07
C ALA A 618 -22.37 -26.82 18.05
N GLY A 619 -23.66 -26.63 17.77
CA GLY A 619 -24.76 -27.18 18.56
C GLY A 619 -24.72 -28.70 18.64
N ASP A 620 -24.59 -29.38 17.50
CA ASP A 620 -24.50 -30.84 17.42
C ASP A 620 -23.34 -31.39 18.27
N ARG A 621 -22.17 -30.73 18.23
CA ARG A 621 -20.98 -31.18 18.98
C ARG A 621 -21.09 -30.86 20.47
N TYR A 622 -21.71 -29.74 20.81
CA TYR A 622 -21.97 -29.37 22.18
C TYR A 622 -22.95 -30.34 22.84
N ASP A 623 -24.06 -30.65 22.17
CA ASP A 623 -25.06 -31.61 22.65
C ASP A 623 -24.48 -33.02 22.75
N LEU A 624 -23.58 -33.41 21.83
CA LEU A 624 -22.85 -34.68 21.94
C LEU A 624 -22.06 -34.76 23.26
N ILE A 625 -21.26 -33.73 23.59
CA ILE A 625 -20.46 -33.72 24.83
C ILE A 625 -21.38 -33.71 26.05
N ARG A 626 -22.41 -32.86 26.03
CA ARG A 626 -23.39 -32.79 27.12
C ARG A 626 -24.09 -34.13 27.37
N ASN A 627 -24.46 -34.86 26.31
CA ASN A 627 -25.04 -36.19 26.44
C ASN A 627 -24.04 -37.21 27.00
N VAL A 628 -22.75 -37.11 26.65
CA VAL A 628 -21.70 -37.92 27.26
C VAL A 628 -21.56 -37.60 28.75
N GLU A 629 -21.55 -36.32 29.12
CA GLU A 629 -21.49 -35.88 30.52
C GLU A 629 -22.69 -36.41 31.34
N LEU A 630 -23.91 -36.26 30.81
CA LEU A 630 -25.14 -36.77 31.43
C LEU A 630 -25.09 -38.28 31.66
N ASN A 631 -24.59 -39.04 30.68
CA ASN A 631 -24.48 -40.50 30.79
C ASN A 631 -23.29 -40.95 31.68
N SER A 632 -22.31 -40.08 31.90
CA SER A 632 -21.12 -40.36 32.70
C SER A 632 -21.25 -39.97 34.18
N GLN A 633 -22.40 -39.42 34.58
CA GLN A 633 -22.64 -39.10 35.97
C GLN A 633 -22.54 -40.35 36.84
N PRO A 634 -21.89 -40.26 38.02
CA PRO A 634 -21.79 -41.41 38.91
C PRO A 634 -23.20 -41.88 39.28
N ALA A 635 -23.42 -43.19 39.21
CA ALA A 635 -24.71 -43.75 39.57
C ALA A 635 -25.00 -43.50 41.05
N HIS A 636 -26.20 -43.01 41.33
CA HIS A 636 -26.73 -42.85 42.67
C HIS A 636 -26.52 -44.13 43.48
N THR A 637 -25.77 -44.05 44.58
CA THR A 637 -25.46 -45.19 45.45
C THR A 637 -25.97 -44.87 46.84
N ALA A 638 -26.75 -45.77 47.46
CA ALA A 638 -27.38 -45.52 48.76
C ALA A 638 -26.41 -45.25 49.95
N VAL A 639 -25.12 -45.55 49.78
CA VAL A 639 -24.08 -45.45 50.82
C VAL A 639 -23.21 -44.20 50.66
N LEU A 640 -23.12 -43.64 49.45
CA LEU A 640 -22.28 -42.49 49.14
C LEU A 640 -23.18 -41.30 48.79
N PRO A 641 -22.84 -40.08 49.23
CA PRO A 641 -23.55 -38.90 48.77
C PRO A 641 -23.37 -38.74 47.26
N ASP A 642 -24.42 -38.29 46.60
CA ASP A 642 -24.37 -37.98 45.18
C ASP A 642 -23.38 -36.85 44.94
N VAL A 643 -22.40 -37.12 44.08
CA VAL A 643 -21.44 -36.13 43.63
C VAL A 643 -21.77 -35.84 42.18
N ASP A 644 -22.59 -34.80 41.97
CA ASP A 644 -22.93 -34.36 40.62
C ASP A 644 -21.64 -33.98 39.88
N GLY A 645 -21.41 -34.63 38.73
CA GLY A 645 -20.35 -34.23 37.81
C GLY A 645 -20.65 -32.86 37.18
N PRO A 646 -19.64 -32.11 36.74
CA PRO A 646 -19.87 -30.90 35.95
C PRO A 646 -20.66 -31.25 34.69
N ILE A 647 -21.75 -30.51 34.44
CA ILE A 647 -22.55 -30.62 33.21
C ILE A 647 -22.56 -29.29 32.45
N LEU A 648 -22.51 -29.40 31.13
CA LEU A 648 -22.72 -28.29 30.22
C LEU A 648 -24.18 -27.77 30.28
N PRO A 649 -24.39 -26.44 30.36
CA PRO A 649 -25.72 -25.83 30.27
C PRO A 649 -26.44 -26.18 28.96
N PRO A 650 -27.79 -26.30 28.93
CA PRO A 650 -28.51 -26.48 27.67
C PRO A 650 -28.27 -25.34 26.69
N LEU A 651 -28.26 -25.63 25.38
CA LEU A 651 -28.29 -24.60 24.34
C LEU A 651 -29.73 -24.22 24.01
N GLN A 652 -29.98 -22.93 23.82
CA GLN A 652 -31.19 -22.39 23.19
C GLN A 652 -30.75 -21.47 22.05
N ASN A 653 -31.16 -21.79 20.82
CA ASN A 653 -30.76 -21.05 19.61
C ASN A 653 -29.23 -20.87 19.46
N GLY A 654 -28.44 -21.89 19.82
CA GLY A 654 -26.97 -21.86 19.71
C GLY A 654 -26.26 -21.09 20.84
N GLN A 655 -26.98 -20.65 21.88
CA GLN A 655 -26.41 -19.98 23.05
C GLN A 655 -26.69 -20.78 24.32
N PRO A 656 -25.71 -20.91 25.24
CA PRO A 656 -25.93 -21.62 26.50
C PRO A 656 -26.90 -20.82 27.39
N VAL A 657 -27.97 -21.48 27.83
CA VAL A 657 -28.95 -20.93 28.75
C VAL A 657 -28.74 -21.55 30.13
N GLY A 658 -28.57 -20.71 31.16
CA GLY A 658 -28.50 -21.18 32.56
C GLY A 658 -27.11 -21.38 33.16
N GLY A 659 -26.08 -20.68 32.68
CA GLY A 659 -24.77 -20.58 33.37
C GLY A 659 -24.53 -19.16 33.90
N SER A 660 -23.83 -19.01 35.04
CA SER A 660 -23.51 -17.68 35.61
C SER A 660 -22.55 -16.83 34.76
N LEU A 661 -22.07 -17.37 33.63
CA LEU A 661 -21.01 -16.79 32.82
C LEU A 661 -21.48 -15.73 31.80
N LEU A 662 -22.77 -15.62 31.51
CA LEU A 662 -23.26 -14.73 30.44
C LEU A 662 -24.62 -14.09 30.81
N ARG A 663 -24.59 -13.11 31.72
CA ARG A 663 -25.65 -12.10 31.74
C ARG A 663 -25.26 -11.02 30.74
N SER A 664 -25.70 -11.12 29.50
CA SER A 664 -25.60 -10.01 28.55
C SER A 664 -26.26 -8.77 29.18
N PRO A 665 -25.60 -7.59 29.17
CA PRO A 665 -26.26 -6.38 29.64
C PRO A 665 -27.53 -6.15 28.80
N PRO A 666 -28.67 -5.79 29.42
CA PRO A 666 -29.87 -5.51 28.68
C PRO A 666 -29.61 -4.34 27.71
N LEU A 667 -30.01 -4.52 26.45
CA LEU A 667 -30.00 -3.45 25.46
C LEU A 667 -30.80 -2.25 26.01
N PRO A 668 -30.31 -1.01 25.85
CA PRO A 668 -31.09 0.15 26.25
C PRO A 668 -32.40 0.18 25.46
N LEU A 669 -33.51 0.29 26.19
CA LEU A 669 -34.85 0.45 25.62
C LEU A 669 -34.85 1.69 24.72
N GLN A 670 -34.88 1.46 23.41
CA GLN A 670 -35.18 2.51 22.45
C GLN A 670 -36.61 2.98 22.73
N ASN A 671 -36.77 4.22 23.19
CA ASN A 671 -38.07 4.84 23.42
C ASN A 671 -38.93 4.76 22.14
N GLN A 672 -39.87 3.82 22.09
CA GLN A 672 -41.01 3.91 21.20
C GLN A 672 -42.02 4.87 21.82
N GLN A 673 -41.88 6.15 21.48
CA GLN A 673 -42.97 7.11 21.60
C GLN A 673 -43.48 7.45 20.20
N GLN A 674 -44.82 7.45 20.11
CA GLN A 674 -45.69 7.92 19.02
C GLN A 674 -46.01 6.92 17.91
N ASN A 675 -47.02 6.08 18.18
CA ASN A 675 -48.31 6.20 17.49
C ASN A 675 -49.36 5.25 18.08
N GLN A 676 -50.28 5.77 18.89
CA GLN A 676 -51.63 5.22 19.02
C GLN A 676 -52.67 6.35 19.01
N PRO A 677 -53.81 6.19 18.32
CA PRO A 677 -54.86 7.19 18.26
C PRO A 677 -55.63 7.31 19.58
N GLN A 678 -55.92 8.53 20.01
CA GLN A 678 -56.76 8.81 21.18
C GLN A 678 -58.24 8.52 20.89
N SER A 679 -58.88 7.73 21.76
CA SER A 679 -60.33 7.71 21.96
C SER A 679 -60.71 8.62 23.14
N PRO A 680 -61.77 9.44 23.05
CA PRO A 680 -62.12 10.42 24.07
C PRO A 680 -63.04 9.80 25.13
N GLN A 681 -62.62 9.78 26.39
CA GLN A 681 -63.52 9.83 27.53
C GLN A 681 -62.74 10.13 28.82
N GLN A 682 -63.38 10.94 29.68
CA GLN A 682 -62.98 11.34 31.03
C GLN A 682 -62.11 12.60 31.16
N GLN A 683 -62.61 13.70 30.59
CA GLN A 683 -62.67 14.96 31.32
C GLN A 683 -63.83 14.88 32.33
N SER A 684 -63.53 14.58 33.59
CA SER A 684 -64.27 15.09 34.76
C SER A 684 -63.77 14.36 36.00
N MET A 685 -62.72 14.88 36.62
CA MET A 685 -62.70 15.05 38.07
C MET A 685 -61.49 15.90 38.47
N GLN A 686 -61.78 16.90 39.31
CA GLN A 686 -60.84 17.62 40.17
C GLN A 686 -60.01 18.73 39.51
N GLN A 687 -60.76 19.72 39.01
CA GLN A 687 -60.55 21.09 39.51
C GLN A 687 -60.92 21.14 41.00
N GLN A 688 -59.91 21.32 41.84
CA GLN A 688 -59.90 21.83 43.23
C GLN A 688 -58.47 21.52 43.70
N SER A 689 -57.51 22.43 43.73
CA SER A 689 -57.49 23.70 44.45
C SER A 689 -56.35 24.59 43.95
N LEU A 690 -56.66 25.84 43.60
CA LEU A 690 -55.69 26.95 43.55
C LEU A 690 -55.44 27.51 44.97
N GLN A 691 -54.36 28.32 45.07
CA GLN A 691 -53.92 29.20 46.17
C GLN A 691 -53.11 28.53 47.28
N SER A 692 -51.94 29.01 47.74
CA SER A 692 -51.32 30.35 47.68
C SER A 692 -49.82 30.30 48.06
N SER A 693 -49.00 31.20 47.49
CA SER A 693 -47.61 31.56 47.91
C SER A 693 -47.59 32.28 49.30
N PRO A 694 -46.48 32.87 49.86
CA PRO A 694 -45.06 32.96 49.43
C PRO A 694 -43.94 32.88 50.55
N LEU A 695 -42.67 32.82 50.10
CA LEU A 695 -41.43 33.53 50.54
C LEU A 695 -41.04 33.69 52.04
N ARG A 696 -39.84 33.17 52.46
CA ARG A 696 -38.92 33.83 53.44
C ARG A 696 -37.51 33.17 53.55
N THR A 697 -36.44 33.91 53.23
CA THR A 697 -35.06 33.79 53.80
C THR A 697 -34.96 34.73 55.03
N PRO A 698 -33.87 34.88 55.84
CA PRO A 698 -32.48 34.35 55.89
C PRO A 698 -32.09 33.97 57.38
N PRO A 699 -30.89 34.19 58.00
CA PRO A 699 -29.49 34.41 57.56
C PRO A 699 -28.37 33.59 58.30
N MET A 700 -27.13 33.83 57.84
CA MET A 700 -25.80 33.43 58.37
C MET A 700 -25.54 33.65 59.87
N LYS A 701 -24.64 32.83 60.47
CA LYS A 701 -23.54 33.32 61.33
C LYS A 701 -22.40 32.30 61.57
N SER A 702 -21.17 32.80 61.34
CA SER A 702 -19.91 32.62 62.11
C SER A 702 -19.28 31.25 62.39
N SER A 703 -18.09 31.05 61.81
CA SER A 703 -16.90 30.36 62.34
C SER A 703 -16.48 30.87 63.75
N PRO A 704 -15.41 30.38 64.43
CA PRO A 704 -14.39 29.38 64.04
C PRO A 704 -14.09 28.33 65.14
N ASP A 705 -13.19 27.36 64.90
CA ASP A 705 -11.91 27.21 65.62
C ASP A 705 -11.24 25.82 65.40
N MET A 706 -9.89 25.84 65.39
CA MET A 706 -8.89 24.81 65.76
C MET A 706 -9.27 23.32 65.67
N SER A 707 -8.52 22.41 65.04
CA SER A 707 -7.09 22.07 65.19
C SER A 707 -6.94 20.70 64.49
N GLY A 708 -5.91 20.44 63.70
CA GLY A 708 -4.73 19.74 64.20
C GLY A 708 -4.68 18.28 63.76
N GLU A 709 -3.64 17.96 62.97
CA GLU A 709 -2.82 16.74 63.12
C GLU A 709 -2.99 15.53 62.16
N LYS A 710 -2.03 15.51 61.22
CA LYS A 710 -1.18 14.42 60.68
C LYS A 710 -1.69 13.37 59.65
N PRO A 711 -0.80 13.03 58.68
CA PRO A 711 -0.98 11.96 57.69
C PRO A 711 -0.29 10.65 58.11
N VAL A 712 -0.66 9.52 57.48
CA VAL A 712 0.19 8.39 57.01
C VAL A 712 -0.77 7.33 56.42
N ASN A 713 -0.80 7.17 55.09
CA ASN A 713 -0.25 6.02 54.35
C ASN A 713 -0.51 6.18 52.84
#